data_AF-A0AAE5GSF2-F1
#
_entry.id   AF-A0AAE5GSF2-F1
#
_cell.length_a   1.000
_cell.length_b   1.000
_cell.length_c   1.000
_cell.angle_alpha   90.00
_cell.angle_beta   90.00
_cell.angle_gamma   90.00
#
_symmetry.space_group_name_H-M   'P 1'
#
loop_
_entity.id
_entity.type
_entity.pdbx_description
1 polymer ?
#
loop_
_entity_poly.entity_id
_entity_poly.type
_entity_poly.pdbx_seq_one_letter_code
_entity_poly.pdbx_strand_id
1 'polypeptide(L)'
;MWKQPSETLKYLKGLDSTENLSKLYSLSRAFCNAFYGDNYNAAPEWSDALVFTKSTEKLLKKHFPKEMEVKDPDFFLATFGYFYHHKLFFDHSKCDLEKIEKLLNSEIIKGEIKFPHRFGNELYKKYNDLYEKPKKYLNIDDSLTLLSDTPNGIYQCGHYLLGPLGNIYIEQHRSVYPSLALPMWHCDGVNCNKTHPAMLVPDQNVKVVNYHSQIDSKLSNDLSGRTDWKTSFINFERSGSVVRKDYAFLLETLCDTITGDELSALALHALNGSKKDYLRSILKTSKTTYELERNRSEYIVSNLSNEQKLQLILCLDDAIIIEYIDELISTNTICIPASEIRTPKFVSSNKSSNLPCQISCLGIRSRMSVPMMYLVSIIMSGYEKNNLESDLEWKLREFSGKSRKDALVSYIQKNGPEHTIQNLILASSTLTKYVCSVVKLSQNLVHESSKLSINRLMWKIGYNPAQYDDLLSRLHKRLSNFEDQLTELDQISSEDDRDRIRSSGVNLFVSIEEYLDRLISYNTWLLAHDHYIKGKFKFDINEARICVRDILDNDNDINWSIKGDNSLGVLLHYLSLLMSWVDSLADKTREHLLRDDELIPRFIYQDLIPFPFIHTQAWADYDIGQIDSYKLELESIVNQINRSKLAEVRNGIDHYRDQNSFPSLDTMTACVLRLKKAISRSDVNRFFPKHYVLKSTIRNEFNIIEYELSDYRDRRLTIYGPSLVTGIPSVNNTKSVIVAPCNLLGIPNSTMTFTLKEPSEYNKYWEGYPIKKKSN
;
A
#
# COMPACT_ATOMS: atom_id res chain seq x y z
N MET A 1 39.42 -24.49 -4.99
CA MET A 1 38.71 -24.62 -6.29
C MET A 1 37.32 -24.08 -6.12
N TRP A 2 36.92 -23.17 -7.00
CA TRP A 2 35.58 -22.57 -7.02
C TRP A 2 34.52 -23.66 -7.22
N LYS A 3 33.38 -23.51 -6.56
CA LYS A 3 32.26 -24.46 -6.65
C LYS A 3 31.03 -23.77 -7.20
N GLN A 4 30.25 -24.48 -8.00
CA GLN A 4 28.95 -23.98 -8.45
C GLN A 4 27.93 -24.00 -7.28
N PRO A 5 26.88 -23.16 -7.32
CA PRO A 5 25.81 -23.18 -6.30
C PRO A 5 25.16 -24.55 -6.12
N SER A 6 25.02 -25.35 -7.18
CA SER A 6 24.49 -26.71 -7.13
C SER A 6 25.38 -27.68 -6.33
N GLU A 7 26.70 -27.57 -6.47
CA GLU A 7 27.68 -28.41 -5.77
C GLU A 7 27.75 -28.06 -4.28
N THR A 8 27.71 -26.77 -3.96
CA THR A 8 27.67 -26.29 -2.58
C THR A 8 26.35 -26.66 -1.89
N LEU A 9 25.21 -26.56 -2.57
CA LEU A 9 23.93 -27.03 -2.03
C LEU A 9 23.92 -28.54 -1.80
N LYS A 10 24.45 -29.34 -2.73
CA LYS A 10 24.59 -30.79 -2.55
C LYS A 10 25.46 -31.13 -1.34
N TYR A 11 26.56 -30.39 -1.17
CA TYR A 11 27.42 -30.51 0.01
C TYR A 11 26.66 -30.17 1.30
N LEU A 12 25.94 -29.03 1.35
CA LEU A 12 25.16 -28.63 2.54
C LEU A 12 24.12 -29.69 2.93
N LYS A 13 23.41 -30.25 1.95
CA LYS A 13 22.41 -31.31 2.17
C LYS A 13 23.00 -32.64 2.67
N GLY A 14 24.30 -32.85 2.47
CA GLY A 14 25.02 -34.05 2.92
C GLY A 14 25.70 -33.90 4.28
N LEU A 15 25.53 -32.77 4.97
CA LEU A 15 26.08 -32.55 6.31
C LEU A 15 25.10 -33.03 7.39
N ASP A 16 25.64 -33.60 8.46
CA ASP A 16 24.87 -33.87 9.69
C ASP A 16 24.54 -32.55 10.41
N SER A 17 23.46 -32.50 11.20
CA SER A 17 23.07 -31.32 12.01
C SER A 17 22.84 -30.03 11.19
N THR A 18 22.09 -30.14 10.10
CA THR A 18 21.77 -29.04 9.17
C THR A 18 21.08 -27.84 9.82
N GLU A 19 20.32 -28.06 10.90
CA GLU A 19 19.64 -27.00 11.66
C GLU A 19 20.63 -26.06 12.36
N ASN A 20 21.64 -26.61 13.04
CA ASN A 20 22.66 -25.81 13.73
C ASN A 20 23.46 -24.96 12.75
N LEU A 21 23.78 -25.50 11.57
CA LEU A 21 24.46 -24.76 10.51
C LEU A 21 23.61 -23.58 10.00
N SER A 22 22.31 -23.80 9.83
CA SER A 22 21.35 -22.76 9.42
C SER A 22 21.26 -21.64 10.46
N LYS A 23 21.14 -22.00 11.75
CA LYS A 23 21.15 -21.05 12.88
C LYS A 23 22.44 -20.24 12.93
N LEU A 24 23.58 -20.94 12.85
CA LEU A 24 24.91 -20.33 12.88
C LEU A 24 25.11 -19.34 11.71
N TYR A 25 24.68 -19.71 10.51
CA TYR A 25 24.71 -18.83 9.34
C TYR A 25 23.82 -17.60 9.51
N SER A 26 22.60 -17.79 10.01
CA SER A 26 21.65 -16.69 10.28
C SER A 26 22.23 -15.66 11.25
N LEU A 27 22.86 -16.12 12.35
CA LEU A 27 23.52 -15.25 13.33
C LEU A 27 24.73 -14.53 12.71
N SER A 28 25.53 -15.21 11.90
CA SER A 28 26.64 -14.60 11.15
C SER A 28 26.16 -13.47 10.23
N ARG A 29 25.01 -13.66 9.55
CA ARG A 29 24.40 -12.62 8.71
C ARG A 29 23.90 -11.42 9.51
N ALA A 30 23.49 -11.60 10.77
CA ALA A 30 23.14 -10.47 11.63
C ALA A 30 24.36 -9.58 11.88
N PHE A 31 25.46 -10.15 12.39
CA PHE A 31 26.69 -9.41 12.68
C PHE A 31 27.34 -8.82 11.42
N CYS A 32 27.47 -9.61 10.35
CA CYS A 32 28.09 -9.16 9.09
C CYS A 32 27.43 -7.89 8.51
N ASN A 33 26.14 -7.67 8.76
CA ASN A 33 25.41 -6.51 8.24
C ASN A 33 25.02 -5.50 9.33
N ALA A 34 25.62 -5.62 10.52
CA ALA A 34 25.52 -4.62 11.58
C ALA A 34 26.38 -3.39 11.26
N PHE A 35 25.95 -2.23 11.72
CA PHE A 35 26.77 -1.03 11.79
C PHE A 35 27.46 -0.98 13.16
N TYR A 36 28.79 -0.97 13.15
CA TYR A 36 29.64 -0.88 14.34
C TYR A 36 30.07 0.57 14.54
N GLY A 37 29.92 1.10 15.76
CA GLY A 37 30.38 2.45 16.09
C GLY A 37 31.89 2.54 16.31
N ASP A 38 32.44 3.76 16.32
CA ASP A 38 33.88 4.07 16.27
C ASP A 38 34.73 3.46 17.39
N ASN A 39 34.10 3.05 18.50
CA ASN A 39 34.78 2.48 19.67
C ASN A 39 34.38 1.03 19.96
N TYR A 40 33.76 0.34 19.00
CA TYR A 40 33.33 -1.03 19.19
C TYR A 40 34.52 -1.99 19.37
N ASN A 41 34.40 -2.86 20.37
CA ASN A 41 35.28 -4.02 20.57
C ASN A 41 34.43 -5.24 20.87
N ALA A 42 34.75 -6.38 20.25
CA ALA A 42 34.04 -7.62 20.48
C ALA A 42 34.26 -8.15 21.91
N ALA A 43 33.21 -8.75 22.49
CA ALA A 43 33.28 -9.35 23.81
C ALA A 43 34.27 -10.54 23.87
N PRO A 44 35.08 -10.70 24.94
CA PRO A 44 36.06 -11.79 25.07
C PRO A 44 35.50 -13.19 24.83
N GLU A 45 34.24 -13.38 25.15
CA GLU A 45 33.47 -14.60 25.00
C GLU A 45 33.44 -15.18 23.57
N TRP A 46 33.70 -14.35 22.53
CA TRP A 46 33.70 -14.75 21.13
C TRP A 46 34.73 -15.83 20.80
N SER A 47 35.91 -15.78 21.41
CA SER A 47 36.98 -16.74 21.12
C SER A 47 36.66 -18.15 21.59
N ASP A 48 35.79 -18.28 22.60
CA ASP A 48 35.40 -19.56 23.18
C ASP A 48 34.08 -20.09 22.59
N ALA A 49 33.25 -19.22 22.02
CA ALA A 49 31.97 -19.60 21.44
C ALA A 49 32.11 -20.29 20.06
N LEU A 50 33.20 -20.00 19.34
CA LEU A 50 33.40 -20.43 17.96
C LEU A 50 34.47 -21.51 17.84
N VAL A 51 34.14 -22.57 17.10
CA VAL A 51 35.06 -23.69 16.83
C VAL A 51 35.33 -23.78 15.33
N PHE A 52 36.58 -23.59 14.92
CA PHE A 52 36.99 -23.73 13.53
C PHE A 52 37.10 -25.20 13.10
N THR A 53 36.89 -25.46 11.80
CA THR A 53 37.28 -26.76 11.22
C THR A 53 38.80 -26.89 11.20
N LYS A 54 39.33 -28.13 11.26
CA LYS A 54 40.79 -28.38 11.19
C LYS A 54 41.47 -27.73 9.98
N SER A 55 40.79 -27.73 8.82
CA SER A 55 41.32 -27.07 7.62
C SER A 55 41.37 -25.55 7.74
N THR A 56 40.36 -24.96 8.38
CA THR A 56 40.29 -23.51 8.60
C THR A 56 41.31 -23.07 9.63
N GLU A 57 41.47 -23.81 10.72
CA GLU A 57 42.48 -23.51 11.74
C GLU A 57 43.90 -23.48 11.13
N LYS A 58 44.24 -24.46 10.29
CA LYS A 58 45.52 -24.49 9.56
C LYS A 58 45.68 -23.28 8.63
N LEU A 59 44.60 -22.89 7.94
CA LEU A 59 44.59 -21.74 7.04
C LEU A 59 44.78 -20.42 7.80
N LEU A 60 44.00 -20.19 8.86
CA LEU A 60 44.06 -18.96 9.64
C LEU A 60 45.39 -18.85 10.40
N LYS A 61 45.95 -19.92 10.94
CA LYS A 61 47.30 -19.91 11.55
C LYS A 61 48.41 -19.55 10.55
N LYS A 62 48.26 -19.89 9.26
CA LYS A 62 49.22 -19.49 8.21
C LYS A 62 49.20 -17.97 7.97
N HIS A 63 48.01 -17.35 7.95
CA HIS A 63 47.86 -15.94 7.53
C HIS A 63 47.71 -14.93 8.68
N PHE A 64 47.31 -15.41 9.87
CA PHE A 64 46.99 -14.65 11.08
C PHE A 64 47.47 -15.40 12.35
N PRO A 65 48.78 -15.74 12.47
CA PRO A 65 49.29 -16.55 13.56
C PRO A 65 49.12 -15.87 14.93
N LYS A 66 49.32 -14.54 15.00
CA LYS A 66 49.26 -13.78 16.25
C LYS A 66 47.83 -13.74 16.80
N GLU A 67 46.87 -13.41 15.95
CA GLU A 67 45.44 -13.30 16.31
C GLU A 67 44.88 -14.64 16.78
N MET A 68 45.32 -15.75 16.15
CA MET A 68 44.96 -17.11 16.55
C MET A 68 45.61 -17.53 17.88
N GLU A 69 46.82 -17.05 18.18
CA GLU A 69 47.54 -17.36 19.42
C GLU A 69 46.95 -16.62 20.62
N VAL A 70 46.72 -15.31 20.48
CA VAL A 70 46.13 -14.48 21.56
C VAL A 70 44.62 -14.61 21.68
N LYS A 71 43.98 -15.36 20.77
CA LYS A 71 42.52 -15.52 20.69
C LYS A 71 41.80 -14.17 20.62
N ASP A 72 42.20 -13.31 19.69
CA ASP A 72 41.63 -11.95 19.55
C ASP A 72 40.11 -12.00 19.25
N PRO A 73 39.24 -11.48 20.13
CA PRO A 73 37.78 -11.54 19.94
C PRO A 73 37.29 -10.86 18.66
N ASP A 74 37.88 -9.72 18.28
CA ASP A 74 37.48 -8.96 17.10
C ASP A 74 37.81 -9.74 15.82
N PHE A 75 38.94 -10.44 15.81
CA PHE A 75 39.32 -11.33 14.71
C PHE A 75 38.37 -12.53 14.58
N PHE A 76 37.96 -13.13 15.71
CA PHE A 76 37.01 -14.25 15.72
C PHE A 76 35.63 -13.81 15.21
N LEU A 77 35.12 -12.65 15.64
CA LEU A 77 33.87 -12.08 15.14
C LEU A 77 33.95 -11.72 13.65
N ALA A 78 35.05 -11.13 13.19
CA ALA A 78 35.26 -10.81 11.78
C ALA A 78 35.25 -12.08 10.92
N THR A 79 35.92 -13.14 11.39
CA THR A 79 35.93 -14.46 10.76
C THR A 79 34.53 -15.08 10.76
N PHE A 80 33.74 -14.85 11.81
CA PHE A 80 32.35 -15.29 11.88
C PHE A 80 31.47 -14.62 10.85
N GLY A 81 31.57 -13.29 10.69
CA GLY A 81 30.90 -12.57 9.60
C GLY A 81 31.34 -13.03 8.21
N TYR A 82 32.62 -13.41 8.06
CA TYR A 82 33.14 -13.94 6.79
C TYR A 82 32.59 -15.33 6.48
N PHE A 83 32.47 -16.23 7.46
CA PHE A 83 31.82 -17.56 7.45
C PHE A 83 32.36 -18.66 6.51
N TYR A 84 32.70 -18.31 5.27
CA TYR A 84 33.15 -19.25 4.25
C TYR A 84 34.05 -18.58 3.21
N HIS A 85 34.97 -19.35 2.63
CA HIS A 85 35.70 -18.95 1.42
C HIS A 85 35.45 -19.95 0.29
N HIS A 86 36.18 -21.08 0.30
CA HIS A 86 35.87 -22.27 -0.54
C HIS A 86 35.24 -23.43 0.25
N LYS A 87 35.41 -23.40 1.58
CA LYS A 87 34.85 -24.34 2.56
C LYS A 87 34.23 -23.53 3.69
N LEU A 88 33.36 -24.16 4.47
CA LEU A 88 32.83 -23.61 5.71
C LEU A 88 33.95 -23.46 6.74
N PHE A 89 33.93 -22.36 7.50
CA PHE A 89 34.98 -22.08 8.48
C PHE A 89 34.77 -22.79 9.81
N PHE A 90 33.53 -23.05 10.17
CA PHE A 90 33.14 -23.48 11.51
C PHE A 90 32.69 -24.94 11.54
N ASP A 91 33.01 -25.63 12.64
CA ASP A 91 32.41 -26.90 13.01
C ASP A 91 31.07 -26.60 13.69
N HIS A 92 29.99 -26.59 12.89
CA HIS A 92 28.64 -26.21 13.33
C HIS A 92 28.04 -27.16 14.37
N SER A 93 28.63 -28.33 14.57
CA SER A 93 28.22 -29.27 15.63
C SER A 93 28.79 -28.93 17.00
N LYS A 94 29.84 -28.09 17.07
CA LYS A 94 30.59 -27.79 18.30
C LYS A 94 30.56 -26.32 18.71
N CYS A 95 30.13 -25.42 17.84
CA CYS A 95 29.98 -24.01 18.21
C CYS A 95 28.86 -23.84 19.25
N ASP A 96 29.04 -22.94 20.21
CA ASP A 96 28.07 -22.66 21.28
C ASP A 96 27.04 -21.62 20.78
N LEU A 97 25.93 -22.12 20.23
CA LEU A 97 24.87 -21.27 19.68
C LEU A 97 24.21 -20.40 20.76
N GLU A 98 23.94 -20.93 21.95
CA GLU A 98 23.30 -20.18 23.02
C GLU A 98 24.15 -18.98 23.46
N LYS A 99 25.47 -19.16 23.52
CA LYS A 99 26.40 -18.09 23.85
C LYS A 99 26.43 -17.02 22.76
N ILE A 100 26.44 -17.40 21.49
CA ILE A 100 26.39 -16.45 20.35
C ILE A 100 25.07 -15.67 20.36
N GLU A 101 23.94 -16.33 20.63
CA GLU A 101 22.62 -15.69 20.73
C GLU A 101 22.57 -14.65 21.86
N LYS A 102 23.11 -15.02 23.03
CA LYS A 102 23.21 -14.11 24.19
C LYS A 102 24.09 -12.90 23.90
N LEU A 103 25.22 -13.10 23.19
CA LEU A 103 26.11 -12.02 22.77
C LEU A 103 25.37 -11.06 21.83
N LEU A 104 24.73 -11.57 20.78
CA LEU A 104 23.96 -10.74 19.85
C LEU A 104 22.87 -9.94 20.57
N ASN A 105 22.10 -10.60 21.45
CA ASN A 105 21.04 -9.94 22.20
C ASN A 105 21.59 -8.82 23.11
N SER A 106 22.70 -9.07 23.79
CA SER A 106 23.37 -8.11 24.67
C SER A 106 23.87 -6.88 23.89
N GLU A 107 24.56 -7.09 22.76
CA GLU A 107 25.10 -6.01 21.93
C GLU A 107 23.98 -5.14 21.33
N ILE A 108 22.85 -5.74 20.94
CA ILE A 108 21.66 -5.00 20.45
C ILE A 108 21.05 -4.16 21.58
N ILE A 109 20.78 -4.75 22.74
CA ILE A 109 20.10 -4.06 23.86
C ILE A 109 20.95 -2.92 24.40
N LYS A 110 22.28 -3.07 24.43
CA LYS A 110 23.20 -2.01 24.85
C LYS A 110 23.39 -0.92 23.79
N GLY A 111 22.96 -1.17 22.55
CA GLY A 111 23.19 -0.26 21.42
C GLY A 111 24.65 -0.21 20.94
N GLU A 112 25.45 -1.24 21.26
CA GLU A 112 26.85 -1.36 20.79
C GLU A 112 26.91 -1.60 19.28
N ILE A 113 25.88 -2.25 18.73
CA ILE A 113 25.64 -2.40 17.30
C ILE A 113 24.29 -1.81 16.91
N LYS A 114 24.21 -1.27 15.69
CA LYS A 114 22.95 -0.76 15.11
C LYS A 114 22.63 -1.44 13.79
N PHE A 115 21.34 -1.63 13.53
CA PHE A 115 20.82 -1.98 12.22
C PHE A 115 20.07 -0.76 11.69
N PRO A 116 20.51 -0.11 10.60
CA PRO A 116 19.79 1.04 10.05
C PRO A 116 18.35 0.65 9.68
N HIS A 117 17.34 1.42 10.11
CA HIS A 117 15.94 1.12 9.76
C HIS A 117 15.66 1.51 8.30
N ARG A 118 15.79 0.54 7.37
CA ARG A 118 15.68 0.79 5.91
C ARG A 118 14.26 0.84 5.37
N PHE A 119 13.29 0.42 6.18
CA PHE A 119 11.87 0.42 5.83
C PHE A 119 11.22 1.70 6.34
N GLY A 120 9.98 1.98 5.96
CA GLY A 120 9.33 3.23 6.30
C GLY A 120 10.00 4.46 5.68
N ASN A 121 9.58 5.64 6.12
CA ASN A 121 9.92 6.93 5.50
C ASN A 121 10.88 7.78 6.33
N GLU A 122 11.15 7.43 7.59
CA GLU A 122 11.93 8.27 8.52
C GLU A 122 13.38 8.46 8.06
N LEU A 123 14.12 7.37 7.87
CA LEU A 123 15.52 7.43 7.42
C LEU A 123 15.64 7.98 6.00
N TYR A 124 14.64 7.71 5.15
CA TYR A 124 14.55 8.25 3.79
C TYR A 124 14.40 9.78 3.79
N LYS A 125 13.48 10.33 4.59
CA LYS A 125 13.27 11.78 4.74
C LYS A 125 14.53 12.43 5.30
N LYS A 126 15.06 11.90 6.41
CA LYS A 126 16.28 12.42 7.04
C LYS A 126 17.47 12.49 6.07
N TYR A 127 17.70 11.44 5.27
CA TYR A 127 18.74 11.48 4.23
C TYR A 127 18.50 12.61 3.22
N ASN A 128 17.27 12.78 2.77
CA ASN A 128 16.94 13.78 1.77
C ASN A 128 16.95 15.22 2.32
N ASP A 129 16.75 15.41 3.62
CA ASP A 129 16.87 16.70 4.29
C ASP A 129 18.34 17.08 4.53
N LEU A 130 19.20 16.10 4.84
CA LEU A 130 20.63 16.32 5.10
C LEU A 130 21.46 16.64 3.84
N TYR A 131 21.15 16.01 2.71
CA TYR A 131 22.01 16.05 1.52
C TYR A 131 21.30 16.60 0.29
N GLU A 132 21.54 17.86 -0.07
CA GLU A 132 20.91 18.48 -1.27
C GLU A 132 21.18 17.66 -2.56
N LYS A 133 22.41 17.15 -2.72
CA LYS A 133 22.81 16.25 -3.82
C LYS A 133 22.97 14.81 -3.32
N PRO A 134 22.62 13.79 -4.13
CA PRO A 134 22.70 12.40 -3.70
C PRO A 134 24.16 11.97 -3.48
N LYS A 135 24.48 11.51 -2.27
CA LYS A 135 25.74 10.84 -1.92
C LYS A 135 25.58 9.32 -1.99
N LYS A 136 26.29 8.67 -2.91
CA LYS A 136 26.25 7.21 -3.08
C LYS A 136 26.97 6.45 -1.96
N TYR A 137 28.03 7.03 -1.41
CA TYR A 137 28.81 6.48 -0.30
C TYR A 137 28.83 7.50 0.82
N LEU A 138 28.49 7.07 2.03
CA LEU A 138 28.54 7.87 3.24
C LEU A 138 29.75 7.41 4.04
N ASN A 139 30.65 8.34 4.35
CA ASN A 139 31.77 8.09 5.25
C ASN A 139 31.26 7.91 6.69
N ILE A 140 32.17 7.73 7.65
CA ILE A 140 31.78 7.46 9.04
C ILE A 140 30.98 8.64 9.65
N ASP A 141 31.45 9.87 9.49
CA ASP A 141 30.79 11.07 10.03
C ASP A 141 29.38 11.26 9.44
N ASP A 142 29.25 11.11 8.12
CA ASP A 142 27.98 11.17 7.40
C ASP A 142 27.04 10.03 7.85
N SER A 143 27.58 8.83 8.10
CA SER A 143 26.82 7.65 8.55
C SER A 143 26.31 7.82 9.97
N LEU A 144 27.17 8.28 10.90
CA LEU A 144 26.78 8.58 12.28
C LEU A 144 25.76 9.71 12.34
N THR A 145 25.96 10.76 11.53
CA THR A 145 25.00 11.88 11.42
C THR A 145 23.65 11.38 10.92
N LEU A 146 23.63 10.51 9.90
CA LEU A 146 22.39 9.93 9.39
C LEU A 146 21.71 9.03 10.44
N LEU A 147 22.46 8.18 11.15
CA LEU A 147 21.93 7.20 12.11
C LEU A 147 21.71 7.73 13.54
N SER A 148 22.10 8.97 13.82
CA SER A 148 21.80 9.65 15.09
C SER A 148 20.29 9.75 15.31
N ASP A 149 19.80 9.52 16.53
CA ASP A 149 18.37 9.66 16.88
C ASP A 149 17.37 8.86 16.02
N THR A 150 17.84 7.95 15.16
CA THR A 150 16.97 7.05 14.40
C THR A 150 16.83 5.71 15.13
N PRO A 151 15.64 5.09 15.11
CA PRO A 151 15.41 3.83 15.79
C PRO A 151 16.17 2.67 15.14
N ASN A 152 16.36 1.60 15.91
CA ASN A 152 16.98 0.39 15.39
C ASN A 152 16.02 -0.33 14.42
N GLY A 153 16.57 -0.77 13.29
CA GLY A 153 15.85 -1.46 12.24
C GLY A 153 15.36 -2.84 12.65
N ILE A 154 14.22 -3.26 12.08
CA ILE A 154 13.68 -4.59 12.30
C ILE A 154 14.05 -5.49 11.12
N TYR A 155 14.65 -6.62 11.44
CA TYR A 155 15.16 -7.57 10.47
C TYR A 155 14.91 -8.98 10.96
N GLN A 156 14.92 -9.92 10.03
CA GLN A 156 14.80 -11.33 10.40
C GLN A 156 15.82 -12.17 9.64
N CYS A 157 16.71 -12.78 10.42
CA CYS A 157 17.73 -13.71 9.95
C CYS A 157 17.26 -15.13 10.26
N GLY A 158 16.51 -15.73 9.34
CA GLY A 158 15.93 -17.06 9.53
C GLY A 158 14.89 -17.04 10.64
N HIS A 159 15.18 -17.69 11.76
CA HIS A 159 14.31 -17.73 12.95
C HIS A 159 14.59 -16.61 13.96
N TYR A 160 15.61 -15.80 13.72
CA TYR A 160 16.03 -14.72 14.63
C TYR A 160 15.45 -13.38 14.19
N LEU A 161 14.48 -12.88 14.93
CA LEU A 161 13.90 -11.55 14.76
C LEU A 161 14.72 -10.53 15.57
N LEU A 162 15.35 -9.62 14.85
CA LEU A 162 16.23 -8.58 15.38
C LEU A 162 15.48 -7.25 15.44
N GLY A 163 15.70 -6.47 16.50
CA GLY A 163 15.13 -5.15 16.65
C GLY A 163 15.40 -4.53 18.02
N PRO A 164 14.72 -3.44 18.39
CA PRO A 164 14.95 -2.73 19.66
C PRO A 164 14.66 -3.54 20.94
N LEU A 165 13.89 -4.62 20.85
CA LEU A 165 13.66 -5.57 21.97
C LEU A 165 14.73 -6.66 22.04
N GLY A 166 15.79 -6.57 21.23
CA GLY A 166 16.88 -7.54 21.17
C GLY A 166 16.72 -8.56 20.05
N ASN A 167 17.27 -9.76 20.28
CA ASN A 167 17.19 -10.91 19.39
C ASN A 167 16.18 -11.93 19.93
N ILE A 168 15.11 -12.20 19.17
CA ILE A 168 14.03 -13.09 19.57
C ILE A 168 13.97 -14.27 18.61
N TYR A 169 14.04 -15.49 19.14
CA TYR A 169 13.82 -16.69 18.36
C TYR A 169 12.32 -16.94 18.15
N ILE A 170 11.90 -17.12 16.89
CA ILE A 170 10.51 -17.36 16.50
C ILE A 170 10.41 -18.55 15.55
N GLU A 171 9.25 -19.21 15.53
CA GLU A 171 9.03 -20.39 14.69
C GLU A 171 9.00 -20.04 13.19
N GLN A 172 8.50 -18.87 12.83
CA GLN A 172 8.44 -18.46 11.43
C GLN A 172 9.84 -18.16 10.92
N HIS A 173 10.18 -18.73 9.77
CA HIS A 173 11.40 -18.41 9.06
C HIS A 173 11.16 -17.27 8.05
N ARG A 174 11.97 -16.20 8.10
CA ARG A 174 12.00 -15.13 7.09
C ARG A 174 13.46 -14.74 6.81
N SER A 175 13.77 -14.40 5.56
CA SER A 175 15.13 -14.02 5.12
C SER A 175 15.17 -12.54 4.77
N VAL A 176 14.94 -11.68 5.76
CA VAL A 176 14.98 -10.22 5.64
C VAL A 176 16.21 -9.71 6.38
N TYR A 177 17.38 -9.90 5.78
CA TYR A 177 18.67 -9.56 6.39
C TYR A 177 18.88 -8.04 6.51
N PRO A 178 19.59 -7.57 7.56
CA PRO A 178 20.10 -6.20 7.63
C PRO A 178 21.00 -5.88 6.43
N SER A 179 21.15 -4.59 6.13
CA SER A 179 21.97 -4.12 5.01
C SER A 179 22.49 -2.72 5.28
N LEU A 180 23.75 -2.49 4.94
CA LEU A 180 24.37 -1.15 4.92
C LEU A 180 24.16 -0.42 3.57
N ALA A 181 23.63 -1.13 2.57
CA ALA A 181 23.13 -0.56 1.33
C ALA A 181 21.66 -0.17 1.52
N LEU A 182 21.38 1.12 1.64
CA LEU A 182 20.07 1.65 2.02
C LEU A 182 19.37 2.35 0.86
N PRO A 183 18.10 2.05 0.55
CA PRO A 183 17.38 2.66 -0.56
C PRO A 183 16.94 4.11 -0.21
N MET A 184 17.76 5.10 -0.57
CA MET A 184 17.66 6.45 0.04
C MET A 184 17.25 7.58 -0.91
N TRP A 185 17.37 7.42 -2.22
CA TRP A 185 17.11 8.54 -3.14
C TRP A 185 16.60 8.09 -4.52
N HIS A 186 15.95 9.00 -5.23
CA HIS A 186 15.47 8.80 -6.60
C HIS A 186 16.13 9.81 -7.53
N CYS A 187 16.47 9.36 -8.74
CA CYS A 187 17.02 10.25 -9.75
C CYS A 187 15.90 11.09 -10.41
N ASP A 188 16.24 12.30 -10.85
CA ASP A 188 15.35 13.22 -11.57
C ASP A 188 15.05 12.77 -13.00
N GLY A 189 15.76 11.75 -13.49
CA GLY A 189 15.50 11.11 -14.77
C GLY A 189 14.01 10.82 -14.97
N VAL A 190 13.46 11.31 -16.10
CA VAL A 190 12.02 11.23 -16.42
C VAL A 190 11.50 9.79 -16.38
N ASN A 191 12.33 8.82 -16.77
CA ASN A 191 12.00 7.39 -16.80
C ASN A 191 12.49 6.60 -15.57
N CYS A 192 13.09 7.28 -14.59
CA CYS A 192 13.68 6.68 -13.39
C CYS A 192 12.65 6.66 -12.25
N ASN A 193 12.10 5.47 -12.00
CA ASN A 193 11.21 5.21 -10.84
C ASN A 193 11.85 4.24 -9.84
N LYS A 194 13.16 3.99 -9.96
CA LYS A 194 13.90 3.11 -9.07
C LYS A 194 14.50 3.92 -7.93
N THR A 195 14.44 3.35 -6.72
CA THR A 195 15.19 3.86 -5.58
C THR A 195 16.64 3.40 -5.68
N HIS A 196 17.56 4.34 -5.52
CA HIS A 196 19.00 4.10 -5.56
C HIS A 196 19.56 3.92 -4.15
N PRO A 197 20.58 3.05 -3.99
CA PRO A 197 21.18 2.82 -2.70
C PRO A 197 22.17 3.95 -2.33
N ALA A 198 22.17 4.35 -1.06
CA ALA A 198 23.30 4.97 -0.38
C ALA A 198 23.99 3.90 0.48
N MET A 199 25.31 3.78 0.35
CA MET A 199 26.12 2.79 1.05
C MET A 199 26.73 3.43 2.29
N LEU A 200 26.42 2.91 3.47
CA LEU A 200 27.16 3.25 4.70
C LEU A 200 28.50 2.55 4.66
N VAL A 201 29.60 3.31 4.69
CA VAL A 201 30.95 2.75 4.72
C VAL A 201 31.37 2.62 6.18
N PRO A 202 31.56 1.38 6.71
CA PRO A 202 32.01 1.19 8.08
C PRO A 202 33.42 1.75 8.30
N ASP A 203 33.69 2.24 9.51
CA ASP A 203 35.01 2.74 9.88
C ASP A 203 36.06 1.61 9.86
N GLN A 204 37.14 1.80 9.11
CA GLN A 204 38.27 0.85 9.05
C GLN A 204 39.16 0.89 10.30
N ASN A 205 38.98 1.86 11.21
CA ASN A 205 39.65 1.87 12.50
C ASN A 205 39.03 0.87 13.49
N VAL A 206 37.77 0.50 13.28
CA VAL A 206 37.11 -0.54 14.08
C VAL A 206 37.72 -1.90 13.74
N LYS A 207 38.31 -2.58 14.74
CA LYS A 207 39.11 -3.79 14.54
C LYS A 207 38.37 -4.90 13.79
N VAL A 208 37.12 -5.18 14.16
CA VAL A 208 36.31 -6.22 13.48
C VAL A 208 36.12 -5.92 11.98
N VAL A 209 35.88 -4.66 11.63
CA VAL A 209 35.73 -4.22 10.22
C VAL A 209 37.06 -4.39 9.48
N ASN A 210 38.15 -3.93 10.10
CA ASN A 210 39.48 -4.02 9.54
C ASN A 210 39.88 -5.48 9.28
N TYR A 211 39.68 -6.36 10.28
CA TYR A 211 39.96 -7.78 10.14
C TYR A 211 39.14 -8.43 9.04
N HIS A 212 37.85 -8.09 8.90
CA HIS A 212 37.02 -8.62 7.82
C HIS A 212 37.58 -8.25 6.44
N SER A 213 37.99 -6.99 6.24
CA SER A 213 38.67 -6.53 5.01
C SER A 213 40.00 -7.24 4.77
N GLN A 214 40.81 -7.45 5.82
CA GLN A 214 42.09 -8.16 5.72
C GLN A 214 41.93 -9.64 5.37
N ILE A 215 40.95 -10.33 5.97
CA ILE A 215 40.64 -11.73 5.67
C ILE A 215 40.28 -11.87 4.20
N ASP A 216 39.39 -11.02 3.70
CA ASP A 216 38.98 -11.07 2.30
C ASP A 216 40.15 -10.84 1.35
N SER A 217 40.97 -9.81 1.62
CA SER A 217 42.13 -9.47 0.79
C SER A 217 43.19 -10.59 0.80
N LYS A 218 43.62 -11.06 1.98
CA LYS A 218 44.68 -12.09 2.09
C LYS A 218 44.25 -13.43 1.49
N LEU A 219 43.02 -13.86 1.74
CA LEU A 219 42.53 -15.14 1.21
C LEU A 219 42.28 -15.07 -0.29
N SER A 220 41.75 -13.95 -0.80
CA SER A 220 41.58 -13.77 -2.24
C SER A 220 42.90 -13.78 -3.00
N ASN A 221 43.96 -13.25 -2.39
CA ASN A 221 45.31 -13.27 -2.97
C ASN A 221 45.96 -14.67 -2.95
N ASP A 222 45.80 -15.46 -1.89
CA ASP A 222 46.42 -16.81 -1.77
C ASP A 222 45.59 -17.92 -2.44
N LEU A 223 44.26 -17.81 -2.42
CA LEU A 223 43.34 -18.89 -2.82
C LEU A 223 42.45 -18.55 -4.01
N SER A 224 42.59 -17.37 -4.63
CA SER A 224 41.67 -16.79 -5.62
C SER A 224 40.33 -16.34 -5.01
N GLY A 225 39.40 -15.84 -5.83
CA GLY A 225 38.16 -15.27 -5.33
C GLY A 225 37.24 -16.27 -4.59
N ARG A 226 36.37 -15.72 -3.75
CA ARG A 226 35.45 -16.46 -2.88
C ARG A 226 34.37 -17.21 -3.67
N THR A 227 34.05 -18.44 -3.25
CA THR A 227 32.88 -19.17 -3.77
C THR A 227 31.60 -18.49 -3.29
N ASP A 228 30.59 -18.29 -4.13
CA ASP A 228 29.29 -17.79 -3.68
C ASP A 228 28.43 -18.91 -3.06
N TRP A 229 28.36 -18.95 -1.73
CA TRP A 229 27.46 -19.85 -1.00
C TRP A 229 26.12 -19.19 -0.65
N LYS A 230 25.92 -17.89 -0.91
CA LYS A 230 24.74 -17.16 -0.45
C LYS A 230 23.46 -17.76 -1.01
N THR A 231 23.44 -18.01 -2.32
CA THR A 231 22.31 -18.63 -3.01
C THR A 231 22.05 -20.05 -2.48
N SER A 232 23.12 -20.79 -2.19
CA SER A 232 23.04 -22.16 -1.67
C SER A 232 22.47 -22.20 -0.26
N PHE A 233 22.86 -21.29 0.63
CA PHE A 233 22.27 -21.16 1.97
C PHE A 233 20.80 -20.75 1.92
N ILE A 234 20.45 -19.77 1.07
CA ILE A 234 19.04 -19.38 0.87
C ILE A 234 18.20 -20.58 0.40
N ASN A 235 18.73 -21.39 -0.52
CA ASN A 235 18.03 -22.58 -1.01
C ASN A 235 18.09 -23.77 -0.05
N PHE A 236 19.05 -23.79 0.88
CA PHE A 236 19.21 -24.81 1.90
C PHE A 236 18.23 -24.59 3.06
N GLU A 237 18.08 -23.33 3.49
CA GLU A 237 17.08 -22.90 4.47
C GLU A 237 15.64 -23.13 3.96
N ARG A 238 15.44 -23.08 2.64
CA ARG A 238 14.18 -23.44 2.00
C ARG A 238 14.10 -24.96 1.88
N SER A 239 13.46 -25.62 2.84
CA SER A 239 13.17 -27.05 2.79
C SER A 239 12.32 -27.39 1.54
N GLY A 240 12.94 -27.91 0.48
CA GLY A 240 12.22 -28.42 -0.70
C GLY A 240 12.02 -27.42 -1.84
N SER A 241 11.38 -27.87 -2.92
CA SER A 241 11.33 -27.26 -4.25
C SER A 241 10.99 -25.76 -4.26
N VAL A 242 11.39 -25.06 -5.33
CA VAL A 242 11.15 -23.64 -5.60
C VAL A 242 9.64 -23.34 -5.69
N VAL A 243 8.95 -23.39 -4.56
CA VAL A 243 7.55 -23.01 -4.42
C VAL A 243 7.54 -21.55 -4.00
N ARG A 244 6.76 -20.75 -4.72
CA ARG A 244 6.38 -19.40 -4.30
C ARG A 244 5.91 -19.46 -2.84
N LYS A 245 6.49 -18.64 -1.97
CA LYS A 245 6.06 -18.52 -0.57
C LYS A 245 5.00 -17.44 -0.49
N ASP A 246 3.78 -17.82 -0.11
CA ASP A 246 2.74 -16.83 0.13
C ASP A 246 3.09 -15.93 1.30
N TYR A 247 2.80 -14.63 1.14
CA TYR A 247 3.13 -13.60 2.11
C TYR A 247 4.63 -13.50 2.44
N ALA A 248 5.51 -13.85 1.48
CA ALA A 248 6.97 -13.81 1.66
C ALA A 248 7.53 -12.44 2.12
N PHE A 249 6.81 -11.35 1.81
CA PHE A 249 7.20 -9.98 2.13
C PHE A 249 6.27 -9.34 3.18
N LEU A 250 5.71 -10.13 4.09
CA LEU A 250 4.81 -9.65 5.14
C LEU A 250 5.50 -8.63 6.05
N LEU A 251 6.75 -8.88 6.43
CA LEU A 251 7.55 -7.96 7.26
C LEU A 251 7.70 -6.61 6.56
N GLU A 252 8.20 -6.59 5.31
CA GLU A 252 8.36 -5.34 4.56
C GLU A 252 7.03 -4.62 4.35
N THR A 253 5.95 -5.37 4.18
CA THR A 253 4.60 -4.80 4.01
C THR A 253 4.12 -4.14 5.30
N LEU A 254 4.28 -4.79 6.46
CA LEU A 254 3.92 -4.20 7.75
C LEU A 254 4.66 -2.90 7.99
N CYS A 255 5.99 -2.89 7.80
CA CYS A 255 6.81 -1.69 8.04
C CYS A 255 6.43 -0.51 7.15
N ASP A 256 6.03 -0.74 5.89
CA ASP A 256 5.77 0.33 4.93
C ASP A 256 4.29 0.75 4.85
N THR A 257 3.33 -0.09 5.27
CA THR A 257 1.91 0.09 4.94
C THR A 257 0.95 0.25 6.12
N ILE A 258 1.39 -0.05 7.35
CA ILE A 258 0.62 0.15 8.57
C ILE A 258 1.47 1.01 9.52
N THR A 259 1.08 2.26 9.73
CA THR A 259 1.89 3.26 10.45
C THR A 259 1.11 3.90 11.59
N GLY A 260 1.79 4.67 12.44
CA GLY A 260 1.23 5.50 13.53
C GLY A 260 0.05 4.92 14.30
N ASP A 261 -1.15 5.47 14.13
CA ASP A 261 -2.35 5.08 14.88
C ASP A 261 -2.86 3.71 14.44
N GLU A 262 -2.83 3.40 13.14
CA GLU A 262 -3.14 2.05 12.62
C GLU A 262 -2.21 0.98 13.21
N LEU A 263 -0.90 1.27 13.31
CA LEU A 263 0.07 0.37 13.93
C LEU A 263 -0.19 0.20 15.43
N SER A 264 -0.57 1.29 16.10
CA SER A 264 -0.92 1.26 17.52
C SER A 264 -2.18 0.43 17.76
N ALA A 265 -3.19 0.54 16.89
CA ALA A 265 -4.38 -0.30 16.92
C ALA A 265 -4.05 -1.78 16.70
N LEU A 266 -3.18 -2.10 15.73
CA LEU A 266 -2.73 -3.48 15.49
C LEU A 266 -1.97 -4.07 16.68
N ALA A 267 -1.07 -3.29 17.29
CA ALA A 267 -0.34 -3.71 18.49
C ALA A 267 -1.28 -3.92 19.69
N LEU A 268 -2.27 -3.04 19.87
CA LEU A 268 -3.28 -3.15 20.92
C LEU A 268 -4.13 -4.41 20.74
N HIS A 269 -4.60 -4.66 19.51
CA HIS A 269 -5.36 -5.86 19.19
C HIS A 269 -4.53 -7.13 19.44
N ALA A 270 -3.25 -7.12 19.06
CA ALA A 270 -2.33 -8.22 19.32
C ALA A 270 -2.13 -8.50 20.83
N LEU A 271 -1.97 -7.46 21.65
CA LEU A 271 -1.80 -7.55 23.10
C LEU A 271 -3.08 -7.94 23.86
N ASN A 272 -4.24 -7.86 23.19
CA ASN A 272 -5.52 -8.33 23.71
C ASN A 272 -5.95 -9.67 23.09
N GLY A 273 -5.18 -10.18 22.14
CA GLY A 273 -5.46 -11.38 21.37
C GLY A 273 -5.06 -12.70 22.06
N SER A 274 -5.07 -13.78 21.27
CA SER A 274 -4.86 -15.15 21.75
C SER A 274 -3.44 -15.44 22.24
N LYS A 275 -2.45 -14.63 21.81
CA LYS A 275 -1.03 -14.76 22.15
C LYS A 275 -0.52 -13.69 23.11
N LYS A 276 -1.42 -12.98 23.82
CA LYS A 276 -1.08 -11.87 24.72
C LYS A 276 0.00 -12.20 25.75
N ASP A 277 -0.03 -13.39 26.36
CA ASP A 277 0.89 -13.77 27.43
C ASP A 277 2.31 -14.01 26.88
N TYR A 278 2.40 -14.53 25.65
CA TYR A 278 3.66 -14.68 24.93
C TYR A 278 4.25 -13.30 24.55
N LEU A 279 3.44 -12.38 24.04
CA LEU A 279 3.90 -11.02 23.74
C LEU A 279 4.37 -10.26 24.99
N ARG A 280 3.64 -10.43 26.11
CA ARG A 280 4.03 -9.85 27.40
C ARG A 280 5.32 -10.47 27.95
N SER A 281 5.57 -11.76 27.75
CA SER A 281 6.82 -12.39 28.20
C SER A 281 8.06 -11.84 27.47
N ILE A 282 7.92 -11.48 26.20
CA ILE A 282 8.99 -10.80 25.43
C ILE A 282 9.34 -9.45 26.07
N LEU A 283 8.36 -8.68 26.55
CA LEU A 283 8.64 -7.38 27.19
C LEU A 283 9.49 -7.50 28.46
N LYS A 284 9.45 -8.66 29.15
CA LYS A 284 10.28 -8.93 30.35
C LYS A 284 11.75 -9.09 30.04
N THR A 285 12.11 -9.45 28.81
CA THR A 285 13.51 -9.79 28.47
C THR A 285 14.36 -8.56 28.27
N SER A 286 13.76 -7.40 27.99
CA SER A 286 14.46 -6.13 27.84
C SER A 286 14.36 -5.27 29.10
N LYS A 287 15.51 -4.78 29.57
CA LYS A 287 15.60 -3.83 30.70
C LYS A 287 14.85 -2.52 30.45
N THR A 288 14.61 -2.13 29.20
CA THR A 288 13.89 -0.89 28.88
C THR A 288 12.38 -1.05 28.90
N THR A 289 11.86 -2.28 28.88
CA THR A 289 10.41 -2.54 28.78
C THR A 289 9.87 -3.45 29.87
N TYR A 290 10.72 -3.97 30.77
CA TYR A 290 10.30 -4.95 31.77
C TYR A 290 9.18 -4.43 32.70
N GLU A 291 9.16 -3.12 33.00
CA GLU A 291 8.13 -2.49 33.83
C GLU A 291 6.78 -2.37 33.10
N LEU A 292 6.81 -2.31 31.76
CA LEU A 292 5.60 -2.15 30.96
C LEU A 292 4.73 -3.40 30.99
N GLU A 293 5.32 -4.59 31.12
CA GLU A 293 4.62 -5.88 31.02
C GLU A 293 3.37 -6.02 31.91
N ARG A 294 3.42 -5.44 33.12
CA ARG A 294 2.34 -5.54 34.10
C ARG A 294 1.20 -4.56 33.87
N ASN A 295 1.36 -3.62 32.94
CA ASN A 295 0.38 -2.58 32.70
C ASN A 295 -0.77 -3.05 31.77
N ARG A 296 -1.78 -2.19 31.65
CA ARG A 296 -2.85 -2.36 30.67
C ARG A 296 -2.32 -2.21 29.25
N SER A 297 -2.91 -2.91 28.29
CA SER A 297 -2.42 -2.98 26.91
C SER A 297 -2.32 -1.59 26.25
N GLU A 298 -3.24 -0.67 26.56
CA GLU A 298 -3.23 0.71 26.07
C GLU A 298 -2.00 1.49 26.58
N TYR A 299 -1.65 1.29 27.85
CA TYR A 299 -0.46 1.90 28.45
C TYR A 299 0.83 1.32 27.85
N ILE A 300 0.85 0.01 27.59
CA ILE A 300 1.98 -0.63 26.90
C ILE A 300 2.17 0.00 25.52
N VAL A 301 1.13 0.02 24.69
CA VAL A 301 1.22 0.52 23.31
C VAL A 301 1.64 1.99 23.25
N SER A 302 1.11 2.85 24.13
CA SER A 302 1.47 4.27 24.16
C SER A 302 2.93 4.55 24.55
N ASN A 303 3.58 3.64 25.29
CA ASN A 303 4.97 3.77 25.72
C ASN A 303 5.98 3.00 24.86
N LEU A 304 5.53 2.28 23.84
CA LEU A 304 6.41 1.61 22.88
C LEU A 304 6.65 2.50 21.67
N SER A 305 7.90 2.51 21.19
CA SER A 305 8.24 3.02 19.85
C SER A 305 7.56 2.19 18.75
N ASN A 306 7.45 2.75 17.55
CA ASN A 306 6.87 2.05 16.40
C ASN A 306 7.65 0.76 16.08
N GLU A 307 8.96 0.77 16.23
CA GLU A 307 9.80 -0.39 15.95
C GLU A 307 9.62 -1.48 17.00
N GLN A 308 9.43 -1.12 18.27
CA GLN A 308 9.08 -2.09 19.31
C GLN A 308 7.70 -2.69 19.07
N LYS A 309 6.70 -1.89 18.67
CA LYS A 309 5.36 -2.39 18.30
C LYS A 309 5.44 -3.38 17.14
N LEU A 310 6.14 -3.01 16.06
CA LEU A 310 6.34 -3.87 14.89
C LEU A 310 7.08 -5.16 15.25
N GLN A 311 8.13 -5.11 16.08
CA GLN A 311 8.86 -6.30 16.49
C GLN A 311 7.97 -7.26 17.28
N LEU A 312 7.15 -6.75 18.21
CA LEU A 312 6.17 -7.58 18.93
C LEU A 312 5.17 -8.26 18.00
N ILE A 313 4.59 -7.50 17.05
CA ILE A 313 3.63 -8.04 16.09
C ILE A 313 4.28 -9.14 15.25
N LEU A 314 5.53 -8.96 14.83
CA LEU A 314 6.27 -9.90 13.99
C LEU A 314 6.70 -11.20 14.73
N CYS A 315 6.59 -11.23 16.05
CA CYS A 315 6.73 -12.46 16.84
C CYS A 315 5.53 -13.40 16.71
N LEU A 316 4.40 -12.92 16.18
CA LEU A 316 3.23 -13.76 15.91
C LEU A 316 3.38 -14.56 14.62
N ASP A 317 2.60 -15.63 14.53
CA ASP A 317 2.47 -16.40 13.31
C ASP A 317 1.89 -15.55 12.18
N ASP A 318 2.38 -15.73 10.95
CA ASP A 318 1.88 -15.01 9.77
C ASP A 318 0.35 -15.08 9.65
N ALA A 319 -0.26 -16.23 10.00
CA ALA A 319 -1.71 -16.41 9.94
C ALA A 319 -2.46 -15.52 10.93
N ILE A 320 -1.95 -15.37 12.16
CA ILE A 320 -2.54 -14.52 13.19
C ILE A 320 -2.40 -13.05 12.81
N ILE A 321 -1.23 -12.64 12.31
CA ILE A 321 -1.00 -11.28 11.82
C ILE A 321 -2.00 -10.92 10.72
N ILE A 322 -2.16 -11.82 9.73
CA ILE A 322 -3.08 -11.63 8.60
C ILE A 322 -4.53 -11.51 9.08
N GLU A 323 -4.94 -12.38 10.00
CA GLU A 323 -6.28 -12.35 10.60
C GLU A 323 -6.54 -11.02 11.32
N TYR A 324 -5.61 -10.57 12.17
CA TYR A 324 -5.75 -9.32 12.91
C TYR A 324 -5.82 -8.09 12.00
N ILE A 325 -5.06 -8.06 10.90
CA ILE A 325 -5.16 -6.99 9.90
C ILE A 325 -6.55 -7.01 9.24
N ASP A 326 -7.02 -8.19 8.81
CA ASP A 326 -8.33 -8.30 8.15
C ASP A 326 -9.48 -7.92 9.11
N GLU A 327 -9.41 -8.31 10.38
CA GLU A 327 -10.39 -7.95 11.41
C GLU A 327 -10.44 -6.44 11.66
N LEU A 328 -9.28 -5.79 11.82
CA LEU A 328 -9.22 -4.34 12.05
C LEU A 328 -9.66 -3.53 10.83
N ILE A 329 -9.41 -4.02 9.62
CA ILE A 329 -9.95 -3.42 8.40
C ILE A 329 -11.48 -3.64 8.34
N SER A 330 -11.96 -4.83 8.69
CA SER A 330 -13.40 -5.14 8.66
C SER A 330 -14.23 -4.30 9.63
N THR A 331 -13.63 -3.89 10.75
CA THR A 331 -14.25 -3.04 11.77
C THR A 331 -14.02 -1.55 11.52
N ASN A 332 -13.38 -1.18 10.40
CA ASN A 332 -12.95 0.18 10.07
C ASN A 332 -12.03 0.83 11.12
N THR A 333 -11.38 0.04 11.98
CA THR A 333 -10.33 0.54 12.90
C THR A 333 -9.09 0.95 12.10
N ILE A 334 -8.71 0.13 11.11
CA ILE A 334 -7.75 0.50 10.06
C ILE A 334 -8.56 0.89 8.83
N CYS A 335 -8.69 2.19 8.58
CA CYS A 335 -9.49 2.71 7.48
C CYS A 335 -8.64 2.84 6.20
N ILE A 336 -8.92 1.98 5.22
CA ILE A 336 -8.27 2.03 3.91
C ILE A 336 -9.29 2.49 2.87
N PRO A 337 -9.05 3.60 2.17
CA PRO A 337 -9.97 4.09 1.15
C PRO A 337 -10.17 3.11 -0.01
N ALA A 338 -11.34 3.17 -0.67
CA ALA A 338 -11.72 2.24 -1.73
C ALA A 338 -10.80 2.29 -2.95
N SER A 339 -10.21 3.46 -3.24
CA SER A 339 -9.25 3.64 -4.35
C SER A 339 -7.81 3.24 -3.99
N GLU A 340 -7.53 2.95 -2.72
CA GLU A 340 -6.18 2.75 -2.21
C GLU A 340 -5.79 1.26 -2.17
N ILE A 341 -4.65 0.95 -2.79
CA ILE A 341 -3.96 -0.33 -2.62
C ILE A 341 -2.55 -0.03 -2.13
N ARG A 342 -2.27 -0.42 -0.89
CA ARG A 342 -0.97 -0.24 -0.25
C ARG A 342 -0.03 -1.36 -0.64
N THR A 343 1.23 -1.01 -0.90
CA THR A 343 2.31 -1.95 -1.21
C THR A 343 3.61 -1.47 -0.60
N PRO A 344 4.52 -2.37 -0.18
CA PRO A 344 5.83 -1.97 0.29
C PRO A 344 6.59 -1.20 -0.80
N LYS A 345 7.27 -0.12 -0.42
CA LYS A 345 8.10 0.70 -1.32
C LYS A 345 9.38 -0.05 -1.69
N PHE A 346 9.94 -0.76 -0.72
CA PHE A 346 11.12 -1.57 -0.87
C PHE A 346 10.87 -3.02 -0.44
N VAL A 347 11.45 -3.97 -1.16
CA VAL A 347 11.45 -5.38 -0.74
C VAL A 347 12.81 -5.99 -0.99
N SER A 348 13.15 -6.98 -0.17
CA SER A 348 14.38 -7.76 -0.28
C SER A 348 14.48 -8.52 -1.62
N SER A 349 15.70 -8.97 -1.97
CA SER A 349 16.11 -9.41 -3.31
C SER A 349 15.49 -10.73 -3.85
N ASN A 350 14.33 -11.16 -3.33
CA ASN A 350 13.63 -12.40 -3.72
C ASN A 350 12.44 -12.19 -4.67
N LYS A 351 12.39 -11.04 -5.38
CA LYS A 351 11.28 -10.68 -6.28
C LYS A 351 11.10 -11.60 -7.50
N SER A 352 12.12 -12.36 -7.90
CA SER A 352 12.03 -13.21 -9.10
C SER A 352 11.04 -14.36 -8.96
N SER A 353 10.82 -14.86 -7.75
CA SER A 353 9.89 -15.97 -7.46
C SER A 353 8.68 -15.59 -6.61
N ASN A 354 8.76 -14.48 -5.86
CA ASN A 354 7.71 -14.02 -4.96
C ASN A 354 7.22 -12.62 -5.34
N LEU A 355 5.95 -12.34 -5.08
CA LEU A 355 5.35 -11.02 -5.27
C LEU A 355 5.03 -10.38 -3.91
N PRO A 356 5.13 -9.04 -3.79
CA PRO A 356 4.84 -8.33 -2.55
C PRO A 356 3.38 -8.50 -2.12
N CYS A 357 3.15 -8.42 -0.82
CA CYS A 357 1.79 -8.36 -0.28
C CYS A 357 1.15 -7.01 -0.66
N GLN A 358 -0.18 -6.98 -0.62
CA GLN A 358 -0.95 -5.76 -0.83
C GLN A 358 -2.05 -5.66 0.23
N ILE A 359 -2.37 -4.44 0.65
CA ILE A 359 -3.48 -4.17 1.58
C ILE A 359 -4.49 -3.24 0.90
N SER A 360 -5.78 -3.54 1.02
CA SER A 360 -6.90 -2.69 0.58
C SER A 360 -8.02 -2.72 1.64
N CYS A 361 -9.12 -2.02 1.39
CA CYS A 361 -10.35 -2.11 2.20
C CYS A 361 -10.93 -3.53 2.33
N LEU A 362 -10.44 -4.51 1.56
CA LEU A 362 -10.84 -5.92 1.63
C LEU A 362 -9.91 -6.80 2.47
N GLY A 363 -8.85 -6.23 3.06
CA GLY A 363 -7.86 -6.95 3.85
C GLY A 363 -6.48 -7.03 3.19
N ILE A 364 -5.61 -7.86 3.76
CA ILE A 364 -4.26 -8.11 3.22
C ILE A 364 -4.23 -9.35 2.30
N ARG A 365 -3.47 -9.31 1.21
CA ARG A 365 -3.26 -10.47 0.32
C ARG A 365 -1.81 -10.68 -0.08
N SER A 366 -1.51 -11.90 -0.51
CA SER A 366 -0.31 -12.25 -1.27
C SER A 366 -0.58 -12.05 -2.77
N ARG A 367 0.05 -11.07 -3.43
CA ARG A 367 -0.25 -10.74 -4.84
C ARG A 367 -0.03 -11.94 -5.76
N MET A 368 -1.02 -12.32 -6.58
CA MET A 368 -0.92 -13.44 -7.51
C MET A 368 -0.71 -12.96 -8.95
N SER A 369 0.14 -13.64 -9.74
CA SER A 369 0.30 -13.33 -11.17
C SER A 369 -0.79 -13.99 -12.02
N VAL A 370 -1.27 -15.18 -11.63
CA VAL A 370 -2.23 -15.97 -12.39
C VAL A 370 -3.41 -16.41 -11.50
N PRO A 371 -4.29 -15.47 -11.08
CA PRO A 371 -5.36 -15.75 -10.11
C PRO A 371 -6.38 -16.80 -10.60
N MET A 372 -6.61 -16.91 -11.91
CA MET A 372 -7.52 -17.93 -12.47
C MET A 372 -6.99 -19.35 -12.27
N MET A 373 -5.71 -19.59 -12.50
CA MET A 373 -5.10 -20.90 -12.26
C MET A 373 -5.10 -21.26 -10.77
N TYR A 374 -4.91 -20.25 -9.90
CA TYR A 374 -5.01 -20.45 -8.47
C TYR A 374 -6.43 -20.81 -8.03
N LEU A 375 -7.45 -20.11 -8.55
CA LEU A 375 -8.86 -20.43 -8.31
C LEU A 375 -9.20 -21.87 -8.73
N VAL A 376 -8.82 -22.27 -9.94
CA VAL A 376 -8.99 -23.66 -10.44
C VAL A 376 -8.33 -24.66 -9.50
N SER A 377 -7.09 -24.40 -9.09
CA SER A 377 -6.35 -25.30 -8.19
C SER A 377 -7.03 -25.42 -6.82
N ILE A 378 -7.49 -24.32 -6.24
CA ILE A 378 -8.14 -24.31 -4.92
C ILE A 378 -9.46 -25.08 -4.98
N ILE A 379 -10.28 -24.85 -6.01
CA ILE A 379 -11.56 -25.55 -6.17
C ILE A 379 -11.33 -27.05 -6.35
N MET A 380 -10.44 -27.44 -7.26
CA MET A 380 -10.13 -28.86 -7.50
C MET A 380 -9.63 -29.55 -6.23
N SER A 381 -8.62 -28.97 -5.56
CA SER A 381 -8.08 -29.55 -4.32
C SER A 381 -9.09 -29.54 -3.16
N GLY A 382 -9.96 -28.53 -3.10
CA GLY A 382 -11.00 -28.45 -2.06
C GLY A 382 -12.06 -29.53 -2.24
N TYR A 383 -12.50 -29.76 -3.47
CA TYR A 383 -13.47 -30.80 -3.78
C TYR A 383 -12.89 -32.21 -3.60
N GLU A 384 -11.65 -32.45 -4.05
CA GLU A 384 -10.93 -33.72 -3.87
C GLU A 384 -10.70 -34.05 -2.40
N LYS A 385 -10.11 -33.14 -1.61
CA LYS A 385 -9.80 -33.40 -0.20
C LYS A 385 -11.02 -33.58 0.68
N ASN A 386 -12.19 -33.13 0.24
CA ASN A 386 -13.44 -33.28 0.98
C ASN A 386 -14.36 -34.36 0.39
N ASN A 387 -13.90 -35.16 -0.59
CA ASN A 387 -14.66 -36.24 -1.24
C ASN A 387 -15.98 -35.77 -1.87
N LEU A 388 -15.97 -34.62 -2.54
CA LEU A 388 -17.15 -33.98 -3.15
C LEU A 388 -17.08 -33.94 -4.69
N GLU A 389 -16.23 -34.74 -5.31
CA GLU A 389 -15.96 -34.70 -6.74
C GLU A 389 -17.20 -34.90 -7.61
N SER A 390 -18.12 -35.79 -7.19
CA SER A 390 -19.38 -36.04 -7.87
C SER A 390 -20.31 -34.82 -7.86
N ASP A 391 -20.31 -34.02 -6.78
CA ASP A 391 -21.03 -32.73 -6.73
C ASP A 391 -20.44 -31.72 -7.72
N LEU A 392 -19.11 -31.65 -7.80
CA LEU A 392 -18.44 -30.78 -8.78
C LEU A 392 -18.77 -31.19 -10.22
N GLU A 393 -18.72 -32.49 -10.53
CA GLU A 393 -19.10 -33.02 -11.85
C GLU A 393 -20.55 -32.68 -12.20
N TRP A 394 -21.47 -32.85 -11.25
CA TRP A 394 -22.88 -32.48 -11.44
C TRP A 394 -23.06 -30.98 -11.69
N LYS A 395 -22.36 -30.12 -10.96
CA LYS A 395 -22.38 -28.66 -11.14
C LYS A 395 -21.78 -28.23 -12.49
N LEU A 396 -20.83 -28.99 -13.02
CA LEU A 396 -20.14 -28.71 -14.29
C LEU A 396 -20.77 -29.43 -15.51
N ARG A 397 -21.84 -30.20 -15.35
CA ARG A 397 -22.44 -31.07 -16.40
C ARG A 397 -22.74 -30.39 -17.74
N GLU A 398 -23.02 -29.09 -17.74
CA GLU A 398 -23.34 -28.30 -18.94
C GLU A 398 -22.08 -27.83 -19.71
N PHE A 399 -20.90 -28.04 -19.13
CA PHE A 399 -19.62 -27.64 -19.69
C PHE A 399 -18.85 -28.89 -20.15
N SER A 400 -18.66 -29.01 -21.47
CA SER A 400 -17.89 -30.09 -22.05
C SER A 400 -16.38 -29.80 -21.98
N GLY A 401 -15.60 -30.84 -21.71
CA GLY A 401 -14.13 -30.78 -21.66
C GLY A 401 -13.53 -32.19 -21.71
N LYS A 402 -12.27 -32.31 -22.11
CA LYS A 402 -11.56 -33.61 -22.10
C LYS A 402 -11.26 -34.08 -20.67
N SER A 403 -11.24 -33.16 -19.72
CA SER A 403 -11.03 -33.41 -18.30
C SER A 403 -11.91 -32.51 -17.43
N ARG A 404 -12.08 -32.85 -16.14
CA ARG A 404 -12.77 -32.01 -15.15
C ARG A 404 -12.17 -30.62 -15.02
N LYS A 405 -10.83 -30.53 -15.15
CA LYS A 405 -10.10 -29.27 -15.15
C LYS A 405 -10.51 -28.41 -16.34
N ASP A 406 -10.64 -29.00 -17.52
CA ASP A 406 -11.08 -28.26 -18.72
C ASP A 406 -12.52 -27.76 -18.56
N ALA A 407 -13.42 -28.60 -18.04
CA ALA A 407 -14.80 -28.20 -17.75
C ALA A 407 -14.87 -27.02 -16.76
N LEU A 408 -14.07 -27.05 -15.69
CA LEU A 408 -13.98 -25.96 -14.71
C LEU A 408 -13.40 -24.68 -15.31
N VAL A 409 -12.37 -24.78 -16.16
CA VAL A 409 -11.80 -23.62 -16.87
C VAL A 409 -12.86 -23.00 -17.79
N SER A 410 -13.57 -23.81 -18.57
CA SER A 410 -14.67 -23.35 -19.44
C SER A 410 -15.80 -22.69 -18.64
N TYR A 411 -16.13 -23.24 -17.46
CA TYR A 411 -17.10 -22.65 -16.54
C TYR A 411 -16.68 -21.25 -16.08
N ILE A 412 -15.44 -21.10 -15.62
CA ILE A 412 -14.90 -19.81 -15.15
C ILE A 412 -14.82 -18.80 -16.28
N GLN A 413 -14.44 -19.22 -17.50
CA GLN A 413 -14.36 -18.34 -18.66
C GLN A 413 -15.75 -17.81 -19.07
N LYS A 414 -16.78 -18.67 -19.05
CA LYS A 414 -18.15 -18.26 -19.42
C LYS A 414 -18.82 -17.40 -18.36
N ASN A 415 -18.71 -17.79 -17.08
CA ASN A 415 -19.49 -17.20 -15.99
C ASN A 415 -18.71 -16.17 -15.15
N GLY A 416 -17.39 -16.16 -15.24
CA GLY A 416 -16.51 -15.30 -14.45
C GLY A 416 -16.24 -15.81 -13.01
N PRO A 417 -15.25 -15.21 -12.34
CA PRO A 417 -14.81 -15.64 -11.00
C PRO A 417 -15.83 -15.36 -9.89
N GLU A 418 -16.59 -14.26 -9.99
CA GLU A 418 -17.60 -13.89 -8.99
C GLU A 418 -18.66 -14.98 -8.85
N HIS A 419 -19.26 -15.38 -9.98
CA HIS A 419 -20.28 -16.42 -10.03
C HIS A 419 -19.73 -17.80 -9.64
N THR A 420 -18.47 -18.08 -10.00
CA THR A 420 -17.78 -19.31 -9.62
C THR A 420 -17.63 -19.41 -8.10
N ILE A 421 -17.18 -18.34 -7.44
CA ILE A 421 -17.03 -18.32 -5.98
C ILE A 421 -18.39 -18.50 -5.30
N GLN A 422 -19.42 -17.80 -5.79
CA GLN A 422 -20.77 -17.91 -5.25
C GLN A 422 -21.32 -19.35 -5.31
N ASN A 423 -21.22 -20.01 -6.47
CA ASN A 423 -21.91 -21.28 -6.71
C ASN A 423 -21.09 -22.53 -6.38
N LEU A 424 -19.75 -22.45 -6.48
CA LEU A 424 -18.87 -23.59 -6.25
C LEU A 424 -18.20 -23.55 -4.88
N ILE A 425 -18.03 -22.39 -4.26
CA ILE A 425 -17.36 -22.26 -2.96
C ILE A 425 -18.39 -21.94 -1.86
N LEU A 426 -19.06 -20.80 -1.95
CA LEU A 426 -19.98 -20.32 -0.91
C LEU A 426 -21.26 -21.16 -0.78
N ALA A 427 -21.60 -21.95 -1.80
CA ALA A 427 -22.73 -22.87 -1.75
C ALA A 427 -22.50 -24.11 -0.86
N SER A 428 -21.28 -24.31 -0.32
CA SER A 428 -20.97 -25.40 0.60
C SER A 428 -20.14 -24.90 1.77
N SER A 429 -20.63 -25.12 3.00
CA SER A 429 -19.91 -24.69 4.21
C SER A 429 -18.56 -25.41 4.33
N THR A 430 -18.49 -26.70 3.96
CA THR A 430 -17.24 -27.48 3.96
C THR A 430 -16.21 -26.89 3.01
N LEU A 431 -16.60 -26.57 1.77
CA LEU A 431 -15.70 -25.93 0.81
C LEU A 431 -15.30 -24.53 1.27
N THR A 432 -16.26 -23.75 1.77
CA THR A 432 -15.99 -22.40 2.29
C THR A 432 -14.93 -22.43 3.39
N LYS A 433 -15.04 -23.35 4.36
CA LYS A 433 -14.05 -23.52 5.44
C LYS A 433 -12.67 -23.90 4.90
N TYR A 434 -12.61 -24.83 3.94
CA TYR A 434 -11.36 -25.22 3.29
C TYR A 434 -10.71 -24.06 2.54
N VAL A 435 -11.47 -23.32 1.73
CA VAL A 435 -10.94 -22.20 0.95
C VAL A 435 -10.46 -21.08 1.87
N CYS A 436 -11.24 -20.72 2.89
CA CYS A 436 -10.87 -19.71 3.88
C CYS A 436 -9.54 -20.03 4.57
N SER A 437 -9.31 -21.30 4.95
CA SER A 437 -8.04 -21.70 5.56
C SER A 437 -6.86 -21.64 4.59
N VAL A 438 -7.05 -22.07 3.34
CA VAL A 438 -6.00 -22.03 2.30
C VAL A 438 -5.59 -20.59 1.97
N VAL A 439 -6.55 -19.68 1.85
CA VAL A 439 -6.27 -18.28 1.48
C VAL A 439 -5.97 -17.38 2.69
N LYS A 440 -5.99 -17.92 3.91
CA LYS A 440 -5.82 -17.21 5.18
C LYS A 440 -6.80 -16.05 5.33
N LEU A 441 -8.10 -16.37 5.29
CA LEU A 441 -9.21 -15.46 5.55
C LEU A 441 -10.02 -16.01 6.73
N SER A 442 -10.28 -15.19 7.74
CA SER A 442 -11.09 -15.62 8.89
C SER A 442 -12.54 -15.91 8.45
N GLN A 443 -13.10 -17.03 8.93
CA GLN A 443 -14.46 -17.45 8.56
C GLN A 443 -15.53 -16.47 9.05
N ASN A 444 -15.25 -15.76 10.15
CA ASN A 444 -16.15 -14.75 10.71
C ASN A 444 -16.39 -13.58 9.75
N LEU A 445 -15.50 -13.39 8.78
CA LEU A 445 -15.57 -12.33 7.77
C LEU A 445 -16.30 -12.75 6.50
N VAL A 446 -16.79 -14.00 6.44
CA VAL A 446 -17.42 -14.61 5.28
C VAL A 446 -18.83 -15.08 5.66
N HIS A 447 -19.82 -14.37 5.13
CA HIS A 447 -21.23 -14.73 5.22
C HIS A 447 -21.74 -15.23 3.87
N GLU A 448 -22.64 -16.21 3.88
CA GLU A 448 -23.33 -16.71 2.70
C GLU A 448 -24.07 -15.56 1.99
N SER A 449 -24.05 -15.55 0.65
CA SER A 449 -24.71 -14.56 -0.22
C SER A 449 -24.26 -13.09 -0.14
N SER A 450 -23.31 -12.73 0.74
CA SER A 450 -22.80 -11.36 0.82
C SER A 450 -21.81 -11.04 -0.32
N LYS A 451 -22.08 -9.96 -1.08
CA LYS A 451 -21.17 -9.44 -2.11
C LYS A 451 -19.79 -9.09 -1.52
N LEU A 452 -19.75 -8.64 -0.26
CA LEU A 452 -18.50 -8.35 0.44
C LEU A 452 -17.67 -9.62 0.67
N SER A 453 -18.30 -10.75 1.02
CA SER A 453 -17.63 -12.06 1.14
C SER A 453 -17.00 -12.50 -0.17
N ILE A 454 -17.74 -12.37 -1.28
CA ILE A 454 -17.23 -12.69 -2.63
C ILE A 454 -16.03 -11.82 -2.95
N ASN A 455 -16.12 -10.51 -2.72
CA ASN A 455 -15.03 -9.57 -2.96
C ASN A 455 -13.79 -9.89 -2.11
N ARG A 456 -13.95 -10.21 -0.81
CA ARG A 456 -12.84 -10.62 0.07
C ARG A 456 -12.14 -11.89 -0.42
N LEU A 457 -12.91 -12.90 -0.81
CA LEU A 457 -12.35 -14.14 -1.37
C LEU A 457 -11.63 -13.87 -2.70
N MET A 458 -12.24 -13.12 -3.62
CA MET A 458 -11.61 -12.69 -4.88
C MET A 458 -10.29 -11.96 -4.64
N TRP A 459 -10.29 -11.03 -3.68
CA TRP A 459 -9.11 -10.28 -3.29
C TRP A 459 -7.98 -11.20 -2.83
N LYS A 460 -8.27 -12.13 -1.92
CA LYS A 460 -7.32 -13.12 -1.37
C LYS A 460 -6.78 -14.08 -2.43
N ILE A 461 -7.62 -14.51 -3.38
CA ILE A 461 -7.22 -15.33 -4.53
C ILE A 461 -6.31 -14.54 -5.51
N GLY A 462 -6.39 -13.21 -5.49
CA GLY A 462 -5.52 -12.32 -6.26
C GLY A 462 -6.20 -11.55 -7.38
N TYR A 463 -7.54 -11.60 -7.46
CA TYR A 463 -8.32 -10.72 -8.34
C TYR A 463 -8.46 -9.31 -7.75
N ASN A 464 -8.73 -8.31 -8.59
CA ASN A 464 -8.99 -6.94 -8.14
C ASN A 464 -10.49 -6.61 -8.29
N PRO A 465 -11.35 -7.08 -7.37
CA PRO A 465 -12.78 -6.79 -7.44
C PRO A 465 -13.01 -5.27 -7.38
N ALA A 466 -13.95 -4.77 -8.19
CA ALA A 466 -14.21 -3.34 -8.28
C ALA A 466 -14.63 -2.77 -6.90
N GLN A 467 -13.99 -1.67 -6.50
CA GLN A 467 -14.31 -0.92 -5.30
C GLN A 467 -14.82 0.47 -5.69
N TYR A 468 -15.94 0.87 -5.11
CA TYR A 468 -16.60 2.14 -5.40
C TYR A 468 -16.87 2.89 -4.10
N ASP A 469 -16.78 4.23 -4.15
CA ASP A 469 -17.29 5.09 -3.09
C ASP A 469 -18.82 4.89 -2.92
N ASP A 470 -19.30 5.00 -1.68
CA ASP A 470 -20.69 4.80 -1.32
C ASP A 470 -21.51 6.10 -1.31
N LEU A 471 -20.89 7.27 -1.48
CA LEU A 471 -21.57 8.57 -1.39
C LEU A 471 -22.81 8.66 -2.30
N LEU A 472 -22.67 8.42 -3.60
CA LEU A 472 -23.78 8.56 -4.55
C LEU A 472 -24.87 7.50 -4.30
N SER A 473 -24.48 6.27 -3.97
CA SER A 473 -25.45 5.20 -3.69
C SER A 473 -26.24 5.49 -2.40
N ARG A 474 -25.55 5.99 -1.36
CA ARG A 474 -26.13 6.47 -0.11
C ARG A 474 -27.07 7.66 -0.33
N LEU A 475 -26.66 8.65 -1.11
CA LEU A 475 -27.48 9.82 -1.44
C LEU A 475 -28.75 9.43 -2.19
N HIS A 476 -28.64 8.55 -3.20
CA HIS A 476 -29.80 8.04 -3.91
C HIS A 476 -30.76 7.28 -3.00
N LYS A 477 -30.25 6.44 -2.09
CA LYS A 477 -31.08 5.74 -1.10
C LYS A 477 -31.78 6.72 -0.15
N ARG A 478 -31.08 7.74 0.35
CA ARG A 478 -31.68 8.77 1.23
C ARG A 478 -32.75 9.59 0.51
N LEU A 479 -32.54 9.92 -0.78
CA LEU A 479 -33.54 10.59 -1.60
C LEU A 479 -34.79 9.73 -1.83
N SER A 480 -34.60 8.43 -2.13
CA SER A 480 -35.73 7.50 -2.26
C SER A 480 -36.49 7.36 -0.95
N ASN A 481 -35.80 7.13 0.17
CA ASN A 481 -36.45 7.03 1.47
C ASN A 481 -37.25 8.29 1.82
N PHE A 482 -36.71 9.48 1.53
CA PHE A 482 -37.42 10.75 1.78
C PHE A 482 -38.63 10.89 0.85
N GLU A 483 -38.51 10.53 -0.43
CA GLU A 483 -39.66 10.50 -1.35
C GLU A 483 -40.74 9.52 -0.90
N ASP A 484 -40.37 8.31 -0.50
CA ASP A 484 -41.29 7.28 -0.04
C ASP A 484 -42.13 7.81 1.14
N GLN A 485 -41.49 8.47 2.11
CA GLN A 485 -42.19 9.11 3.24
C GLN A 485 -43.15 10.22 2.81
N LEU A 486 -42.83 10.98 1.77
CA LEU A 486 -43.73 12.01 1.23
C LEU A 486 -44.92 11.39 0.48
N THR A 487 -44.70 10.29 -0.23
CA THR A 487 -45.76 9.61 -1.01
C THR A 487 -46.70 8.75 -0.17
N GLU A 488 -46.26 8.31 1.01
CA GLU A 488 -47.11 7.60 1.98
C GLU A 488 -48.17 8.49 2.64
N LEU A 489 -48.01 9.82 2.55
CA LEU A 489 -48.87 10.80 3.21
C LEU A 489 -49.77 11.51 2.19
N ASP A 490 -51.08 11.46 2.41
CA ASP A 490 -52.04 12.27 1.64
C ASP A 490 -52.02 13.75 2.09
N GLN A 491 -51.79 14.01 3.38
CA GLN A 491 -51.66 15.34 3.99
C GLN A 491 -50.84 15.27 5.29
N ILE A 492 -50.17 16.36 5.65
CA ILE A 492 -49.43 16.48 6.92
C ILE A 492 -50.40 16.93 8.00
N SER A 493 -50.85 16.00 8.84
CA SER A 493 -51.95 16.25 9.79
C SER A 493 -51.53 16.18 11.26
N SER A 494 -50.41 15.53 11.57
CA SER A 494 -49.91 15.33 12.93
C SER A 494 -48.46 15.77 13.11
N GLU A 495 -48.01 15.93 14.36
CA GLU A 495 -46.58 16.10 14.66
C GLU A 495 -45.78 14.83 14.36
N ASP A 496 -46.39 13.64 14.47
CA ASP A 496 -45.73 12.37 14.13
C ASP A 496 -45.35 12.33 12.64
N ASP A 497 -46.25 12.79 11.75
CA ASP A 497 -45.97 12.93 10.31
C ASP A 497 -44.76 13.86 10.08
N ARG A 498 -44.70 14.98 10.81
CA ARG A 498 -43.61 15.96 10.69
C ARG A 498 -42.28 15.39 11.21
N ASP A 499 -42.31 14.65 12.30
CA ASP A 499 -41.11 14.03 12.88
C ASP A 499 -40.56 12.90 12.01
N ARG A 500 -41.43 12.14 11.32
CA ARG A 500 -41.02 11.16 10.29
C ARG A 500 -40.34 11.84 9.11
N ILE A 501 -40.88 12.95 8.60
CA ILE A 501 -40.28 13.74 7.51
C ILE A 501 -38.94 14.35 7.97
N ARG A 502 -38.86 14.93 9.17
CA ARG A 502 -37.61 15.48 9.73
C ARG A 502 -36.53 14.43 9.82
N SER A 503 -36.85 13.26 10.39
CA SER A 503 -35.89 12.17 10.62
C SER A 503 -35.25 11.68 9.32
N SER A 504 -36.00 11.64 8.23
CA SER A 504 -35.49 11.29 6.90
C SER A 504 -34.76 12.46 6.22
N GLY A 505 -35.24 13.70 6.42
CA GLY A 505 -34.67 14.93 5.85
C GLY A 505 -33.27 15.28 6.37
N VAL A 506 -33.02 15.17 7.68
CA VAL A 506 -31.72 15.55 8.29
C VAL A 506 -30.55 14.82 7.62
N ASN A 507 -30.64 13.50 7.51
CA ASN A 507 -29.60 12.68 6.88
C ASN A 507 -29.46 12.99 5.37
N LEU A 508 -30.55 13.31 4.70
CA LEU A 508 -30.54 13.69 3.30
C LEU A 508 -29.75 14.99 3.09
N PHE A 509 -30.02 16.04 3.88
CA PHE A 509 -29.35 17.33 3.72
C PHE A 509 -27.84 17.24 3.96
N VAL A 510 -27.39 16.45 4.95
CA VAL A 510 -25.96 16.18 5.15
C VAL A 510 -25.32 15.56 3.90
N SER A 511 -26.00 14.61 3.24
CA SER A 511 -25.50 14.02 1.99
C SER A 511 -25.54 14.98 0.81
N ILE A 512 -26.49 15.92 0.78
CA ILE A 512 -26.55 16.96 -0.26
C ILE A 512 -25.43 17.97 -0.06
N GLU A 513 -25.13 18.38 1.18
CA GLU A 513 -23.99 19.26 1.49
C GLU A 513 -22.67 18.61 1.05
N GLU A 514 -22.45 17.34 1.41
CA GLU A 514 -21.27 16.58 0.96
C GLU A 514 -21.19 16.48 -0.58
N TYR A 515 -22.32 16.26 -1.25
CA TYR A 515 -22.39 16.22 -2.71
C TYR A 515 -22.07 17.58 -3.35
N LEU A 516 -22.63 18.68 -2.84
CA LEU A 516 -22.39 20.03 -3.37
C LEU A 516 -20.93 20.46 -3.16
N ASP A 517 -20.35 20.18 -1.99
CA ASP A 517 -18.95 20.46 -1.70
C ASP A 517 -18.02 19.78 -2.72
N ARG A 518 -18.23 18.48 -2.96
CA ARG A 518 -17.44 17.72 -3.96
C ARG A 518 -17.72 18.15 -5.39
N LEU A 519 -18.97 18.49 -5.73
CA LEU A 519 -19.35 18.98 -7.07
C LEU A 519 -18.62 20.29 -7.38
N ILE A 520 -18.66 21.28 -6.47
CA ILE A 520 -18.00 22.58 -6.65
C ILE A 520 -16.49 22.39 -6.70
N SER A 521 -15.94 21.64 -5.75
CA SER A 521 -14.50 21.39 -5.64
C SER A 521 -13.94 20.72 -6.89
N TYR A 522 -14.58 19.65 -7.37
CA TYR A 522 -14.11 18.93 -8.54
C TYR A 522 -14.15 19.76 -9.81
N ASN A 523 -15.24 20.47 -10.07
CA ASN A 523 -15.38 21.24 -11.31
C ASN A 523 -14.43 22.46 -11.33
N THR A 524 -14.23 23.12 -10.18
CA THR A 524 -13.22 24.19 -10.06
C THR A 524 -11.81 23.64 -10.24
N TRP A 525 -11.47 22.54 -9.57
CA TRP A 525 -10.18 21.87 -9.70
C TRP A 525 -9.90 21.38 -11.12
N LEU A 526 -10.87 20.75 -11.77
CA LEU A 526 -10.73 20.21 -13.12
C LEU A 526 -10.38 21.30 -14.13
N LEU A 527 -10.93 22.50 -13.97
CA LEU A 527 -10.72 23.62 -14.89
C LEU A 527 -9.51 24.47 -14.49
N ALA A 528 -9.26 24.73 -13.22
CA ALA A 528 -8.23 25.67 -12.78
C ALA A 528 -6.89 25.03 -12.40
N HIS A 529 -6.87 23.77 -11.97
CA HIS A 529 -5.66 23.17 -11.44
C HIS A 529 -4.67 22.77 -12.54
N ASP A 530 -3.38 22.85 -12.24
CA ASP A 530 -2.33 22.33 -13.10
C ASP A 530 -2.21 20.81 -12.95
N HIS A 531 -2.85 20.09 -13.86
CA HIS A 531 -2.91 18.62 -13.83
C HIS A 531 -1.59 17.93 -14.17
N TYR A 532 -0.63 18.63 -14.79
CA TYR A 532 0.63 18.02 -15.21
C TYR A 532 1.73 18.10 -14.14
N ILE A 533 2.10 19.30 -13.68
CA ILE A 533 3.23 19.46 -12.73
C ILE A 533 2.78 19.32 -11.29
N LYS A 534 1.78 20.11 -10.87
CA LYS A 534 1.24 20.08 -9.50
C LYS A 534 0.47 18.79 -9.23
N GLY A 535 -0.62 18.57 -9.96
CA GLY A 535 -1.56 17.47 -9.68
C GLY A 535 -1.08 16.09 -10.15
N LYS A 536 -0.25 16.01 -11.20
CA LYS A 536 0.22 14.75 -11.81
C LYS A 536 -0.92 13.76 -12.09
N PHE A 537 -2.04 14.27 -12.57
CA PHE A 537 -3.29 13.56 -12.81
C PHE A 537 -3.82 12.77 -11.60
N LYS A 538 -3.68 13.33 -10.40
CA LYS A 538 -4.28 12.81 -9.17
C LYS A 538 -5.32 13.78 -8.65
N PHE A 539 -6.53 13.28 -8.45
CA PHE A 539 -7.58 14.05 -7.79
C PHE A 539 -7.49 13.86 -6.27
N ASP A 540 -7.31 14.95 -5.54
CA ASP A 540 -7.35 15.03 -4.08
C ASP A 540 -8.39 16.09 -3.70
N ILE A 541 -9.38 15.70 -2.89
CA ILE A 541 -10.46 16.59 -2.49
C ILE A 541 -9.96 17.79 -1.66
N ASN A 542 -8.89 17.62 -0.87
CA ASN A 542 -8.36 18.71 -0.07
C ASN A 542 -7.66 19.75 -0.95
N GLU A 543 -6.91 19.31 -1.95
CA GLU A 543 -6.31 20.20 -2.96
C GLU A 543 -7.40 20.89 -3.79
N ALA A 544 -8.49 20.19 -4.11
CA ALA A 544 -9.62 20.75 -4.82
C ALA A 544 -10.36 21.84 -4.01
N ARG A 545 -10.53 21.66 -2.69
CA ARG A 545 -11.11 22.69 -1.81
C ARG A 545 -10.22 23.93 -1.66
N ILE A 546 -8.90 23.75 -1.65
CA ILE A 546 -7.95 24.87 -1.69
C ILE A 546 -8.11 25.63 -3.03
N CYS A 547 -8.22 24.90 -4.14
CA CYS A 547 -8.45 25.49 -5.45
C CYS A 547 -9.74 26.32 -5.52
N VAL A 548 -10.83 25.88 -4.88
CA VAL A 548 -12.08 26.66 -4.78
C VAL A 548 -11.83 28.02 -4.13
N ARG A 549 -11.16 28.03 -2.97
CA ARG A 549 -10.84 29.27 -2.28
C ARG A 549 -9.96 30.18 -3.16
N ASP A 550 -8.90 29.63 -3.73
CA ASP A 550 -7.92 30.45 -4.48
C ASP A 550 -8.48 31.02 -5.80
N ILE A 551 -9.57 30.44 -6.35
CA ILE A 551 -10.14 30.82 -7.66
C ILE A 551 -11.47 31.56 -7.55
N LEU A 552 -12.33 31.19 -6.60
CA LEU A 552 -13.70 31.69 -6.50
C LEU A 552 -13.89 32.67 -5.34
N ASP A 553 -13.03 32.65 -4.32
CA ASP A 553 -13.15 33.54 -3.17
C ASP A 553 -12.72 34.96 -3.57
N ASN A 554 -13.65 35.92 -3.45
CA ASN A 554 -13.49 37.30 -3.90
C ASN A 554 -13.82 38.26 -2.75
N ASP A 555 -13.00 38.29 -1.68
CA ASP A 555 -13.09 39.24 -0.55
C ASP A 555 -14.55 39.55 -0.08
N ASN A 556 -15.42 38.55 -0.03
CA ASN A 556 -16.81 38.69 0.37
C ASN A 556 -17.00 38.28 1.84
N ASP A 557 -18.09 38.70 2.48
CA ASP A 557 -18.42 38.29 3.87
C ASP A 557 -18.70 36.76 4.03
N ILE A 558 -18.86 36.03 2.93
CA ILE A 558 -19.17 34.58 2.90
C ILE A 558 -17.93 33.78 2.52
N ASN A 559 -17.29 33.16 3.51
CA ASN A 559 -16.02 32.45 3.32
C ASN A 559 -16.19 30.94 3.08
N TRP A 560 -15.37 30.38 2.18
CA TRP A 560 -15.25 28.94 1.96
C TRP A 560 -14.32 28.27 2.96
N SER A 561 -14.78 27.19 3.58
CA SER A 561 -13.97 26.35 4.46
C SER A 561 -13.20 25.30 3.65
N ILE A 562 -11.87 25.40 3.65
CA ILE A 562 -10.98 24.38 3.06
C ILE A 562 -11.05 23.03 3.79
N LYS A 563 -11.60 22.99 5.01
CA LYS A 563 -11.80 21.76 5.79
C LYS A 563 -13.04 20.97 5.34
N GLY A 564 -13.93 21.59 4.56
CA GLY A 564 -15.19 21.00 4.11
C GLY A 564 -16.38 21.26 5.05
N ASP A 565 -16.20 22.07 6.09
CA ASP A 565 -17.26 22.43 7.05
C ASP A 565 -18.15 23.56 6.49
N ASN A 566 -18.60 23.41 5.24
CA ASN A 566 -19.38 24.41 4.51
C ASN A 566 -20.87 24.21 4.74
N SER A 567 -21.55 25.23 5.27
CA SER A 567 -23.02 25.20 5.39
C SER A 567 -23.70 25.23 4.02
N LEU A 568 -24.91 24.68 3.93
CA LEU A 568 -25.72 24.72 2.71
C LEU A 568 -25.81 26.11 2.05
N GLY A 569 -25.94 27.19 2.84
CA GLY A 569 -26.00 28.56 2.31
C GLY A 569 -24.71 28.98 1.60
N VAL A 570 -23.56 28.65 2.19
CA VAL A 570 -22.23 28.86 1.58
C VAL A 570 -22.11 28.05 0.29
N LEU A 571 -22.52 26.77 0.31
CA LEU A 571 -22.45 25.90 -0.86
C LEU A 571 -23.27 26.42 -2.04
N LEU A 572 -24.50 26.90 -1.80
CA LEU A 572 -25.35 27.47 -2.86
C LEU A 572 -24.77 28.80 -3.41
N HIS A 573 -24.17 29.62 -2.55
CA HIS A 573 -23.47 30.83 -2.97
C HIS A 573 -22.27 30.50 -3.88
N TYR A 574 -21.40 29.58 -3.45
CA TYR A 574 -20.23 29.16 -4.22
C TYR A 574 -20.59 28.40 -5.49
N LEU A 575 -21.72 27.69 -5.52
CA LEU A 575 -22.24 27.11 -6.76
C LEU A 575 -22.58 28.18 -7.81
N SER A 576 -23.07 29.33 -7.37
CA SER A 576 -23.37 30.48 -8.24
C SER A 576 -22.08 31.18 -8.69
N LEU A 577 -21.09 31.33 -7.79
CA LEU A 577 -19.76 31.86 -8.14
C LEU A 577 -19.05 30.97 -9.17
N LEU A 578 -19.12 29.64 -9.02
CA LEU A 578 -18.59 28.68 -9.98
C LEU A 578 -19.17 28.93 -11.37
N MET A 579 -20.50 29.08 -11.49
CA MET A 579 -21.14 29.35 -12.78
C MET A 579 -20.68 30.68 -13.38
N SER A 580 -20.67 31.76 -12.60
CA SER A 580 -20.19 33.06 -13.06
C SER A 580 -18.74 33.01 -13.52
N TRP A 581 -17.90 32.22 -12.84
CA TRP A 581 -16.50 32.05 -13.22
C TRP A 581 -16.36 31.25 -14.52
N VAL A 582 -17.03 30.09 -14.64
CA VAL A 582 -17.05 29.27 -15.87
C VAL A 582 -17.56 30.07 -17.06
N ASP A 583 -18.59 30.88 -16.86
CA ASP A 583 -19.16 31.76 -17.88
C ASP A 583 -18.15 32.75 -18.44
N SER A 584 -17.19 33.19 -17.62
CA SER A 584 -16.15 34.15 -18.02
C SER A 584 -14.95 33.51 -18.74
N LEU A 585 -14.79 32.18 -18.72
CA LEU A 585 -13.56 31.53 -19.17
C LEU A 585 -13.32 31.64 -20.69
N ALA A 586 -14.39 31.60 -21.49
CA ALA A 586 -14.28 31.69 -22.95
C ALA A 586 -13.68 33.04 -23.41
N ASP A 587 -13.93 34.11 -22.65
CA ASP A 587 -13.54 35.47 -22.99
C ASP A 587 -12.21 35.92 -22.35
N LYS A 588 -11.64 35.11 -21.44
CA LYS A 588 -10.40 35.47 -20.72
C LYS A 588 -9.15 35.23 -21.57
N THR A 589 -8.23 36.20 -21.51
CA THR A 589 -6.90 36.08 -22.12
C THR A 589 -6.09 34.97 -21.45
N ARG A 590 -5.38 34.14 -22.25
CA ARG A 590 -4.61 32.98 -21.76
C ARG A 590 -3.12 33.25 -21.54
N GLU A 591 -2.59 34.33 -22.12
CA GLU A 591 -1.14 34.62 -22.19
C GLU A 591 -0.45 34.70 -20.81
N HIS A 592 -1.12 35.31 -19.82
CA HIS A 592 -0.57 35.44 -18.46
C HIS A 592 -0.45 34.11 -17.69
N LEU A 593 -1.00 33.02 -18.25
CA LEU A 593 -0.96 31.67 -17.67
C LEU A 593 0.10 30.78 -18.34
N LEU A 594 0.81 31.30 -19.35
CA LEU A 594 1.86 30.54 -20.01
C LEU A 594 2.95 30.15 -19.01
N ARG A 595 3.42 28.91 -19.14
CA ARG A 595 4.47 28.36 -18.29
C ARG A 595 5.83 28.70 -18.87
N ASP A 596 6.84 28.74 -18.00
CA ASP A 596 8.23 28.80 -18.45
C ASP A 596 8.59 27.59 -19.32
N ASP A 597 9.28 27.84 -20.44
CA ASP A 597 9.67 26.81 -21.42
C ASP A 597 10.48 25.67 -20.81
N GLU A 598 11.25 25.93 -19.74
CA GLU A 598 12.04 24.91 -19.03
C GLU A 598 11.17 23.85 -18.33
N LEU A 599 9.92 24.19 -18.01
CA LEU A 599 8.98 23.28 -17.37
C LEU A 599 8.22 22.40 -18.38
N ILE A 600 8.36 22.68 -19.68
CA ILE A 600 7.72 21.92 -20.74
C ILE A 600 8.62 20.72 -21.13
N PRO A 601 8.14 19.48 -20.98
CA PRO A 601 8.91 18.29 -21.35
C PRO A 601 9.15 18.24 -22.87
N ARG A 602 10.38 17.88 -23.26
CA ARG A 602 10.71 17.62 -24.67
C ARG A 602 10.50 16.13 -24.98
N PHE A 603 9.46 15.81 -25.74
CA PHE A 603 9.18 14.44 -26.19
C PHE A 603 9.82 14.15 -27.56
N ILE A 604 10.15 12.87 -27.81
CA ILE A 604 10.85 12.41 -29.03
C ILE A 604 10.05 12.70 -30.33
N TYR A 605 8.74 12.98 -30.23
CA TYR A 605 7.84 13.18 -31.38
C TYR A 605 6.86 14.35 -31.19
N GLN A 606 7.31 15.45 -30.56
CA GLN A 606 6.44 16.56 -30.22
C GLN A 606 5.76 17.22 -31.44
N ASP A 607 6.40 17.15 -32.62
CA ASP A 607 5.84 17.63 -33.90
C ASP A 607 4.68 16.77 -34.43
N LEU A 608 4.61 15.48 -34.03
CA LEU A 608 3.57 14.53 -34.46
C LEU A 608 2.47 14.37 -33.42
N ILE A 609 2.85 14.41 -32.14
CA ILE A 609 1.96 14.21 -31.00
C ILE A 609 2.20 15.38 -30.03
N PRO A 610 1.35 16.42 -30.06
CA PRO A 610 1.57 17.63 -29.30
C PRO A 610 1.54 17.38 -27.79
N PHE A 611 2.19 18.26 -27.04
CA PHE A 611 2.05 18.36 -25.59
C PHE A 611 1.08 19.50 -25.26
N PRO A 612 -0.12 19.21 -24.73
CA PRO A 612 -1.15 20.22 -24.62
C PRO A 612 -1.07 21.06 -23.34
N PHE A 613 -0.30 20.66 -22.32
CA PHE A 613 -0.34 21.27 -20.98
C PHE A 613 0.64 22.45 -20.83
N ILE A 614 0.48 23.48 -21.65
CA ILE A 614 1.40 24.62 -21.75
C ILE A 614 1.06 25.77 -20.79
N HIS A 615 -0.08 25.72 -20.09
CA HIS A 615 -0.50 26.74 -19.13
C HIS A 615 -0.51 26.23 -17.67
N THR A 616 -0.47 27.16 -16.71
CA THR A 616 -0.56 26.85 -15.27
C THR A 616 -2.00 26.59 -14.78
N GLN A 617 -3.01 26.88 -15.60
CA GLN A 617 -4.40 26.53 -15.34
C GLN A 617 -4.96 25.78 -16.55
N ALA A 618 -5.60 24.64 -16.31
CA ALA A 618 -5.93 23.70 -17.37
C ALA A 618 -6.96 24.22 -18.39
N TRP A 619 -7.90 25.10 -17.98
CA TRP A 619 -8.89 25.68 -18.89
C TRP A 619 -8.27 26.46 -20.05
N ALA A 620 -7.07 27.00 -19.86
CA ALA A 620 -6.34 27.70 -20.92
C ALA A 620 -5.78 26.74 -21.98
N ASP A 621 -5.58 25.47 -21.63
CA ASP A 621 -5.17 24.40 -22.56
C ASP A 621 -6.37 23.69 -23.22
N TYR A 622 -7.59 23.97 -22.78
CA TYR A 622 -8.81 23.33 -23.29
C TYR A 622 -9.33 24.00 -24.57
N ASP A 623 -10.00 23.19 -25.39
CA ASP A 623 -10.69 23.63 -26.59
C ASP A 623 -11.91 24.48 -26.22
N ILE A 624 -12.07 25.63 -26.88
CA ILE A 624 -13.13 26.60 -26.58
C ILE A 624 -14.52 25.98 -26.76
N GLY A 625 -14.74 25.22 -27.85
CA GLY A 625 -16.03 24.58 -28.11
C GLY A 625 -16.37 23.50 -27.07
N GLN A 626 -15.36 22.83 -26.53
CA GLN A 626 -15.54 21.89 -25.41
C GLN A 626 -15.86 22.62 -24.10
N ILE A 627 -15.25 23.78 -23.83
CA ILE A 627 -15.58 24.63 -22.68
C ILE A 627 -17.05 25.09 -22.76
N ASP A 628 -17.50 25.56 -23.92
CA ASP A 628 -18.89 26.00 -24.10
C ASP A 628 -19.89 24.86 -23.88
N SER A 629 -19.58 23.68 -24.44
CA SER A 629 -20.39 22.46 -24.23
C SER A 629 -20.43 22.05 -22.77
N TYR A 630 -19.29 22.10 -22.09
CA TYR A 630 -19.16 21.83 -20.67
C TYR A 630 -20.00 22.81 -19.83
N LYS A 631 -19.91 24.11 -20.14
CA LYS A 631 -20.66 25.18 -19.49
C LYS A 631 -22.16 24.95 -19.56
N LEU A 632 -22.71 24.70 -20.75
CA LEU A 632 -24.15 24.49 -20.94
C LEU A 632 -24.68 23.29 -20.12
N GLU A 633 -23.91 22.21 -20.06
CA GLU A 633 -24.28 21.04 -19.27
C GLU A 633 -24.21 21.31 -17.76
N LEU A 634 -23.16 21.98 -17.28
CA LEU A 634 -23.04 22.36 -15.87
C LEU A 634 -24.14 23.34 -15.46
N GLU A 635 -24.43 24.34 -16.28
CA GLU A 635 -25.50 25.31 -16.06
C GLU A 635 -26.85 24.60 -15.92
N SER A 636 -27.10 23.58 -16.75
CA SER A 636 -28.33 22.79 -16.64
C SER A 636 -28.47 22.08 -15.29
N ILE A 637 -27.37 21.55 -14.74
CA ILE A 637 -27.33 20.91 -13.42
C ILE A 637 -27.60 21.95 -12.33
N VAL A 638 -26.87 23.07 -12.34
CA VAL A 638 -26.99 24.14 -11.34
C VAL A 638 -28.38 24.76 -11.34
N ASN A 639 -28.97 24.97 -12.52
CA ASN A 639 -30.34 25.47 -12.66
C ASN A 639 -31.37 24.54 -12.00
N GLN A 640 -31.20 23.22 -12.06
CA GLN A 640 -32.09 22.29 -11.34
C GLN A 640 -31.94 22.40 -9.82
N ILE A 641 -30.70 22.56 -9.33
CA ILE A 641 -30.41 22.73 -7.90
C ILE A 641 -31.03 24.04 -7.38
N ASN A 642 -30.80 25.16 -8.06
CA ASN A 642 -31.36 26.46 -7.66
C ASN A 642 -32.90 26.46 -7.67
N ARG A 643 -33.52 25.85 -8.70
CA ARG A 643 -34.99 25.75 -8.79
C ARG A 643 -35.60 24.75 -7.80
N SER A 644 -34.82 23.93 -7.12
CA SER A 644 -35.32 22.99 -6.11
C SER A 644 -35.84 23.67 -4.85
N LYS A 645 -35.46 24.94 -4.61
CA LYS A 645 -35.75 25.67 -3.36
C LYS A 645 -35.20 24.93 -2.13
N LEU A 646 -34.04 24.28 -2.29
CA LEU A 646 -33.40 23.44 -1.28
C LEU A 646 -33.27 24.09 0.11
N ALA A 647 -32.84 25.36 0.15
CA ALA A 647 -32.68 26.10 1.41
C ALA A 647 -34.03 26.35 2.12
N GLU A 648 -35.10 26.60 1.36
CA GLU A 648 -36.45 26.82 1.89
C GLU A 648 -36.98 25.54 2.57
N VAL A 649 -36.83 24.39 1.89
CA VAL A 649 -37.26 23.09 2.41
C VAL A 649 -36.44 22.69 3.63
N ARG A 650 -35.10 22.79 3.56
CA ARG A 650 -34.22 22.46 4.68
C ARG A 650 -34.53 23.30 5.92
N ASN A 651 -34.59 24.63 5.77
CA ASN A 651 -34.85 25.53 6.89
C ASN A 651 -36.27 25.40 7.44
N GLY A 652 -37.25 24.98 6.62
CA GLY A 652 -38.62 24.72 7.04
C GLY A 652 -38.78 23.41 7.83
N ILE A 653 -37.91 22.43 7.61
CA ILE A 653 -37.90 21.15 8.32
C ILE A 653 -37.13 21.24 9.66
N ASP A 654 -35.95 21.89 9.65
CA ASP A 654 -35.00 21.90 10.79
C ASP A 654 -35.40 22.81 11.97
N HIS A 655 -36.12 23.91 11.74
CA HIS A 655 -36.42 24.90 12.78
C HIS A 655 -37.84 24.76 13.35
N TYR A 656 -38.00 25.01 14.65
CA TYR A 656 -39.32 25.15 15.28
C TYR A 656 -40.05 26.34 14.64
N ARG A 657 -41.21 26.08 14.06
CA ARG A 657 -42.07 27.12 13.51
C ARG A 657 -43.55 26.74 13.73
N ASP A 658 -44.44 27.72 13.73
CA ASP A 658 -45.89 27.52 13.80
C ASP A 658 -46.38 26.52 12.74
N GLN A 659 -47.45 25.78 13.05
CA GLN A 659 -48.02 24.71 12.20
C GLN A 659 -48.21 25.11 10.72
N ASN A 660 -48.41 26.40 10.43
CA ASN A 660 -48.64 26.95 9.10
C ASN A 660 -47.37 27.20 8.26
N SER A 661 -46.19 26.91 8.79
CA SER A 661 -44.91 27.26 8.15
C SER A 661 -43.99 26.07 7.87
N PHE A 662 -44.51 24.86 8.08
CA PHE A 662 -43.90 23.63 7.58
C PHE A 662 -44.07 23.54 6.05
N PRO A 663 -43.05 23.10 5.28
CA PRO A 663 -43.16 23.01 3.83
C PRO A 663 -44.31 22.08 3.39
N SER A 664 -45.04 22.46 2.34
CA SER A 664 -46.09 21.59 1.79
C SER A 664 -45.51 20.35 1.12
N LEU A 665 -46.28 19.26 1.07
CA LEU A 665 -45.90 18.01 0.37
C LEU A 665 -45.48 18.30 -1.08
N ASP A 666 -46.25 19.11 -1.82
CA ASP A 666 -45.92 19.49 -3.20
C ASP A 666 -44.55 20.19 -3.32
N THR A 667 -44.23 21.06 -2.37
CA THR A 667 -42.95 21.79 -2.36
C THR A 667 -41.79 20.83 -2.12
N MET A 668 -41.94 19.91 -1.17
CA MET A 668 -40.94 18.90 -0.85
C MET A 668 -40.76 17.89 -2.00
N THR A 669 -41.86 17.40 -2.58
CA THR A 669 -41.84 16.49 -3.74
C THR A 669 -41.17 17.16 -4.95
N ALA A 670 -41.51 18.42 -5.26
CA ALA A 670 -40.87 19.15 -6.34
C ALA A 670 -39.37 19.38 -6.10
N CYS A 671 -38.97 19.62 -4.85
CA CYS A 671 -37.56 19.71 -4.45
C CYS A 671 -36.82 18.39 -4.75
N VAL A 672 -37.34 17.26 -4.26
CA VAL A 672 -36.74 15.93 -4.45
C VAL A 672 -36.60 15.56 -5.93
N LEU A 673 -37.64 15.78 -6.72
CA LEU A 673 -37.63 15.48 -8.16
C LEU A 673 -36.54 16.27 -8.90
N ARG A 674 -36.39 17.56 -8.57
CA ARG A 674 -35.35 18.42 -9.18
C ARG A 674 -33.95 18.00 -8.75
N LEU A 675 -33.76 17.67 -7.47
CA LEU A 675 -32.48 17.16 -6.96
C LEU A 675 -32.09 15.84 -7.64
N LYS A 676 -33.03 14.89 -7.74
CA LYS A 676 -32.80 13.62 -8.46
C LYS A 676 -32.37 13.87 -9.90
N LYS A 677 -33.01 14.81 -10.59
CA LYS A 677 -32.64 15.18 -11.97
C LYS A 677 -31.23 15.79 -12.04
N ALA A 678 -30.90 16.71 -11.15
CA ALA A 678 -29.58 17.34 -11.07
C ALA A 678 -28.47 16.30 -10.80
N ILE A 679 -28.66 15.47 -9.77
CA ILE A 679 -27.70 14.45 -9.35
C ILE A 679 -27.52 13.41 -10.46
N SER A 680 -28.61 12.92 -11.05
CA SER A 680 -28.53 11.94 -12.14
C SER A 680 -27.80 12.50 -13.35
N ARG A 681 -28.06 13.76 -13.71
CA ARG A 681 -27.36 14.42 -14.84
C ARG A 681 -25.87 14.61 -14.54
N SER A 682 -25.52 15.07 -13.33
CA SER A 682 -24.12 15.22 -12.93
C SER A 682 -23.35 13.88 -12.92
N ASP A 683 -24.02 12.82 -12.49
CA ASP A 683 -23.48 11.47 -12.36
C ASP A 683 -23.26 10.84 -13.74
N VAL A 684 -24.26 10.90 -14.63
CA VAL A 684 -24.16 10.36 -15.99
C VAL A 684 -23.10 11.14 -16.81
N ASN A 685 -23.12 12.46 -16.71
CA ASN A 685 -22.26 13.32 -17.54
C ASN A 685 -20.86 13.55 -16.95
N ARG A 686 -20.53 12.94 -15.79
CA ARG A 686 -19.22 12.97 -15.13
C ARG A 686 -18.81 14.35 -14.58
N PHE A 687 -19.78 15.20 -14.26
CA PHE A 687 -19.55 16.44 -13.51
C PHE A 687 -19.32 16.18 -12.01
N PHE A 688 -19.59 14.96 -11.55
CA PHE A 688 -19.26 14.52 -10.19
C PHE A 688 -18.06 13.56 -10.22
N PRO A 689 -17.06 13.70 -9.33
CA PRO A 689 -15.89 12.83 -9.29
C PRO A 689 -16.28 11.45 -8.73
N LYS A 690 -16.51 10.48 -9.62
CA LYS A 690 -16.84 9.09 -9.24
C LYS A 690 -15.84 8.08 -9.79
N HIS A 691 -15.83 6.91 -9.16
CA HIS A 691 -14.93 5.82 -9.52
C HIS A 691 -15.42 5.10 -10.79
N TYR A 692 -14.50 4.98 -11.74
CA TYR A 692 -14.58 4.05 -12.87
C TYR A 692 -13.50 2.99 -12.71
N VAL A 693 -13.85 1.74 -12.97
CA VAL A 693 -12.93 0.61 -12.96
C VAL A 693 -12.83 0.02 -14.36
N LEU A 694 -11.62 -0.17 -14.85
CA LEU A 694 -11.36 -0.80 -16.15
C LEU A 694 -11.78 -2.28 -16.11
N LYS A 695 -12.72 -2.66 -16.97
CA LYS A 695 -13.24 -4.03 -17.11
C LYS A 695 -12.56 -4.80 -18.22
N SER A 696 -12.30 -4.17 -19.37
CA SER A 696 -11.63 -4.82 -20.49
C SER A 696 -10.76 -3.84 -21.27
N THR A 697 -9.76 -4.39 -21.95
CA THR A 697 -8.91 -3.67 -22.90
C THR A 697 -8.81 -4.52 -24.15
N ILE A 698 -9.34 -3.99 -25.26
CA ILE A 698 -9.33 -4.66 -26.55
C ILE A 698 -8.38 -3.89 -27.44
N ARG A 699 -7.41 -4.58 -28.04
CA ARG A 699 -6.50 -4.01 -29.04
C ARG A 699 -6.77 -4.73 -30.36
N ASN A 700 -7.13 -3.96 -31.39
CA ASN A 700 -7.36 -4.52 -32.73
C ASN A 700 -6.05 -4.58 -33.53
N GLU A 701 -6.12 -5.13 -34.74
CA GLU A 701 -4.97 -5.28 -35.66
C GLU A 701 -4.34 -3.95 -36.08
N PHE A 702 -5.11 -2.85 -36.06
CA PHE A 702 -4.66 -1.49 -36.36
C PHE A 702 -4.05 -0.76 -35.16
N ASN A 703 -3.88 -1.45 -34.03
CA ASN A 703 -3.42 -0.87 -32.76
C ASN A 703 -4.35 0.18 -32.15
N ILE A 704 -5.61 0.24 -32.56
CA ILE A 704 -6.64 0.99 -31.86
C ILE A 704 -6.96 0.20 -30.59
N ILE A 705 -7.01 0.92 -29.46
CA ILE A 705 -7.26 0.37 -28.15
C ILE A 705 -8.62 0.86 -27.67
N GLU A 706 -9.48 -0.06 -27.25
CA GLU A 706 -10.73 0.23 -26.59
C GLU A 706 -10.61 -0.12 -25.10
N TYR A 707 -10.87 0.86 -24.24
CA TYR A 707 -10.93 0.68 -22.80
C TYR A 707 -12.40 0.72 -22.38
N GLU A 708 -12.93 -0.41 -21.91
CA GLU A 708 -14.27 -0.48 -21.33
C GLU A 708 -14.17 -0.30 -19.82
N LEU A 709 -14.72 0.79 -19.30
CA LEU A 709 -14.81 1.07 -17.87
C LEU A 709 -16.25 0.91 -17.37
N SER A 710 -16.41 0.59 -16.09
CA SER A 710 -17.71 0.58 -15.42
C SER A 710 -17.72 1.42 -14.16
N ASP A 711 -18.87 1.99 -13.83
CA ASP A 711 -19.09 2.66 -12.55
C ASP A 711 -19.82 1.78 -11.51
N TYR A 712 -20.17 2.37 -10.37
CA TYR A 712 -20.85 1.73 -9.25
C TYR A 712 -22.25 1.16 -9.57
N ARG A 713 -22.84 1.49 -10.73
CA ARG A 713 -24.11 0.96 -11.24
C ARG A 713 -23.90 0.03 -12.44
N ASP A 714 -22.67 -0.41 -12.67
CA ASP A 714 -22.25 -1.21 -13.82
C ASP A 714 -22.57 -0.55 -15.18
N ARG A 715 -22.74 0.78 -15.22
CA ARG A 715 -22.88 1.51 -16.49
C ARG A 715 -21.55 1.53 -17.20
N ARG A 716 -21.55 1.16 -18.48
CA ARG A 716 -20.35 1.06 -19.31
C ARG A 716 -19.98 2.42 -19.90
N LEU A 717 -18.69 2.69 -19.92
CA LEU A 717 -18.08 3.83 -20.58
C LEU A 717 -16.91 3.33 -21.42
N THR A 718 -16.94 3.61 -22.72
CA THR A 718 -15.83 3.28 -23.62
C THR A 718 -15.01 4.53 -23.90
N ILE A 719 -13.69 4.42 -23.73
CA ILE A 719 -12.73 5.43 -24.21
C ILE A 719 -11.70 4.75 -25.11
N TYR A 720 -11.12 5.53 -26.01
CA TYR A 720 -10.28 5.03 -27.09
C TYR A 720 -8.83 5.49 -26.93
N GLY A 721 -7.91 4.67 -27.43
CA GLY A 721 -6.49 4.97 -27.58
C GLY A 721 -5.93 4.46 -28.91
N PRO A 722 -4.66 4.76 -29.24
CA PRO A 722 -3.73 5.58 -28.47
C PRO A 722 -4.15 7.06 -28.43
N SER A 723 -3.70 7.78 -27.40
CA SER A 723 -3.92 9.22 -27.31
C SER A 723 -3.11 9.94 -28.37
N LEU A 724 -3.72 10.93 -29.02
CA LEU A 724 -3.03 11.80 -29.99
C LEU A 724 -2.36 13.02 -29.31
N VAL A 725 -2.16 12.95 -28.00
CA VAL A 725 -1.37 13.91 -27.22
C VAL A 725 -0.40 13.19 -26.29
N THR A 726 0.68 13.87 -25.92
CA THR A 726 1.63 13.40 -24.91
C THR A 726 1.23 13.89 -23.51
N GLY A 727 1.82 13.29 -22.47
CA GLY A 727 1.65 13.72 -21.08
C GLY A 727 0.44 13.13 -20.34
N ILE A 728 -0.58 12.60 -21.04
CA ILE A 728 -1.71 11.91 -20.41
C ILE A 728 -1.29 10.50 -19.93
N PRO A 729 -1.58 10.11 -18.68
CA PRO A 729 -1.33 8.77 -18.19
C PRO A 729 -2.14 7.71 -18.94
N SER A 730 -1.56 6.51 -19.10
CA SER A 730 -2.32 5.38 -19.63
C SER A 730 -3.33 4.84 -18.62
N VAL A 731 -4.46 4.37 -19.13
CA VAL A 731 -5.51 3.74 -18.32
C VAL A 731 -5.00 2.37 -17.85
N ASN A 732 -5.03 2.14 -16.54
CA ASN A 732 -4.47 0.95 -15.90
C ASN A 732 -5.56 0.18 -15.15
N ASN A 733 -5.54 -1.16 -15.22
CA ASN A 733 -6.51 -2.05 -14.57
C ASN A 733 -6.36 -2.18 -13.04
N THR A 734 -5.30 -1.63 -12.45
CA THR A 734 -5.00 -1.81 -11.03
C THR A 734 -5.67 -0.79 -10.10
N LYS A 735 -6.13 0.35 -10.63
CA LYS A 735 -6.68 1.46 -9.84
C LYS A 735 -7.98 1.94 -10.43
N SER A 736 -8.88 2.43 -9.57
CA SER A 736 -10.01 3.23 -10.03
C SER A 736 -9.52 4.58 -10.56
N VAL A 737 -10.26 5.13 -11.52
CA VAL A 737 -10.00 6.43 -12.11
C VAL A 737 -11.27 7.27 -12.10
N ILE A 738 -11.11 8.59 -12.07
CA ILE A 738 -12.14 9.56 -12.47
C ILE A 738 -11.91 9.84 -13.95
N VAL A 739 -12.99 9.86 -14.74
CA VAL A 739 -12.93 10.23 -16.16
C VAL A 739 -13.51 11.62 -16.30
N ALA A 740 -12.80 12.52 -16.97
CA ALA A 740 -13.28 13.87 -17.21
C ALA A 740 -14.63 13.87 -17.98
N PRO A 741 -15.49 14.87 -17.75
CA PRO A 741 -16.60 15.16 -18.64
C PRO A 741 -16.06 15.58 -20.01
N CYS A 742 -16.73 15.14 -21.08
CA CYS A 742 -16.37 15.38 -22.48
C CYS A 742 -14.87 15.18 -22.80
N ASN A 743 -14.42 15.68 -23.96
CA ASN A 743 -13.02 15.62 -24.38
C ASN A 743 -12.44 17.03 -24.34
N LEU A 744 -12.14 17.53 -23.15
CA LEU A 744 -11.80 18.95 -22.91
C LEU A 744 -10.65 19.50 -23.78
N LEU A 745 -9.71 18.66 -24.19
CA LEU A 745 -8.60 19.05 -25.06
C LEU A 745 -9.00 19.21 -26.54
N GLY A 746 -10.19 18.78 -26.94
CA GLY A 746 -10.65 18.83 -28.34
C GLY A 746 -9.95 17.85 -29.29
N ILE A 747 -8.91 17.14 -28.85
CA ILE A 747 -8.10 16.23 -29.68
C ILE A 747 -8.62 14.80 -29.54
N PRO A 748 -8.82 14.02 -30.64
CA PRO A 748 -9.32 12.66 -30.54
C PRO A 748 -8.52 11.77 -29.58
N ASN A 749 -9.20 10.88 -28.87
CA ASN A 749 -8.60 9.93 -27.92
C ASN A 749 -7.79 10.57 -26.79
N SER A 750 -8.06 11.84 -26.45
CA SER A 750 -7.35 12.57 -25.38
C SER A 750 -8.19 12.80 -24.11
N THR A 751 -9.22 11.97 -23.91
CA THR A 751 -10.03 11.98 -22.69
C THR A 751 -9.13 11.82 -21.46
N MET A 752 -9.11 12.86 -20.62
CA MET A 752 -8.30 12.84 -19.40
C MET A 752 -8.89 11.88 -18.37
N THR A 753 -7.99 11.14 -17.72
CA THR A 753 -8.32 10.27 -16.58
C THR A 753 -7.43 10.64 -15.41
N PHE A 754 -8.00 10.57 -14.21
CA PHE A 754 -7.34 10.96 -12.98
C PHE A 754 -7.39 9.81 -11.99
N THR A 755 -6.27 9.48 -11.36
CA THR A 755 -6.28 8.54 -10.23
C THR A 755 -6.75 9.26 -8.97
N LEU A 756 -7.46 8.58 -8.07
CA LEU A 756 -7.86 9.20 -6.81
C LEU A 756 -6.74 9.12 -5.77
N LYS A 757 -6.64 10.18 -4.97
CA LYS A 757 -5.82 10.27 -3.76
C LYS A 757 -6.74 10.66 -2.61
N GLU A 758 -7.20 9.66 -1.88
CA GLU A 758 -8.06 9.84 -0.72
C GLU A 758 -7.20 10.07 0.55
N PRO A 759 -7.65 10.88 1.52
CA PRO A 759 -6.92 11.08 2.76
C PRO A 759 -6.85 9.76 3.55
N SER A 760 -5.63 9.35 3.90
CA SER A 760 -5.36 8.18 4.73
C SER A 760 -4.09 8.42 5.52
N GLU A 761 -3.94 7.70 6.65
CA GLU A 761 -2.72 7.78 7.44
C GLU A 761 -1.48 7.39 6.61
N TYR A 762 -1.62 6.35 5.79
CA TYR A 762 -0.59 5.91 4.86
C TYR A 762 -0.19 6.99 3.85
N ASN A 763 -1.16 7.69 3.23
CA ASN A 763 -0.83 8.76 2.28
C ASN A 763 -0.14 9.95 2.95
N LYS A 764 -0.54 10.30 4.18
CA LYS A 764 0.11 11.33 4.99
C LYS A 764 1.54 10.93 5.37
N TYR A 765 1.75 9.69 5.81
CA TYR A 765 3.07 9.20 6.19
C TYR A 765 4.08 9.27 5.02
N TRP A 766 3.63 8.91 3.82
CA TRP A 766 4.43 8.90 2.59
C TRP A 766 4.38 10.21 1.77
N GLU A 767 3.85 11.29 2.34
CA GLU A 767 3.82 12.59 1.67
C GLU A 767 5.24 13.03 1.25
N GLY A 768 5.35 13.56 0.02
CA GLY A 768 6.62 13.93 -0.61
C GLY A 768 7.40 12.77 -1.26
N TYR A 769 7.01 11.51 -1.05
CA TYR A 769 7.66 10.37 -1.69
C TYR A 769 7.15 10.14 -3.13
N PRO A 770 8.02 9.87 -4.12
CA PRO A 770 9.49 9.90 -4.03
C PRO A 770 10.05 11.32 -4.18
N ILE A 771 11.03 11.67 -3.33
CA ILE A 771 11.86 12.87 -3.50
C ILE A 771 12.87 12.59 -4.63
N LYS A 772 12.74 13.29 -5.75
CA LYS A 772 13.65 13.19 -6.90
C LYS A 772 14.75 14.25 -6.79
N LYS A 773 15.99 13.84 -7.03
CA LYS A 773 17.17 14.72 -7.01
C LYS A 773 17.96 14.61 -8.30
N LYS A 774 18.54 15.73 -8.74
CA LYS A 774 19.47 15.77 -9.88
C LYS A 774 20.63 14.83 -9.59
N SER A 775 20.78 13.77 -10.39
CA SER A 775 21.97 12.92 -10.30
C SER A 775 23.16 13.69 -10.87
N ASN A 776 24.28 13.70 -10.14
CA ASN A 776 25.56 14.18 -10.67
C ASN A 776 26.04 13.31 -11.83
#